data_AF-A0A4C1SEH2-F1
#
_entry.id   AF-A0A4C1SEH2-F1
#
_cell.length_a   1.000
_cell.length_b   1.000
_cell.length_c   1.000
_cell.angle_alpha   90.00
_cell.angle_beta   90.00
_cell.angle_gamma   90.00
#
_symmetry.space_group_name_H-M   'P 1'
#
loop_
_entity.id
_entity.type
_entity.pdbx_description
1 polymer ?
#
loop_
_entity_poly.entity_id
_entity_poly.type
_entity_poly.pdbx_seq_one_letter_code
_entity_poly.pdbx_strand_id
1 'polypeptide(L)'
;MALTRSLTARAPVLGEHTGTTPSSHRGIALMHSHNYTEMENYVKSRQAAFVTIRAYMDTERIKHLYRQGEAPDTEIGRVYVNDTDDWDLPDKLFMWLPSYEQRSPYFDVHRHTGMITMKNGTPNGTYLLKFNVTEENEPLIPFHWVEATVNVTIKEIPEEAVDKSGSIRFVNITAEEFITPEYDGTSKKDKLHRRLAQLYNTSLDNVDVFTLFNKQTVKDAFLDVRFSAHGSPYYAPEKLDTMATAIQDTLEEELQAKIYMIHIDECLIEKEQCKDSCRNVLMKSNVPLAVYTNTSSFVGVSARVESECTCDLGEPLICFNGGTPFADKCECPSGFDGPRCEQTSIGFHGNGWALYQAPPACHEGKLTLTILSPASNGLVFYLGPLRHNPLLDVQDFVSLELMDGRPVLLVNYGSGTTRLTHKELHVADGKPHLIEIVLMKTSIEMFVDRCKMSTCMSLTAPIGPKEILNVNGPLQIGGASVDLSSLGHAFGWEHQPTTRPFIGCISNFTYNDFTYNLGEPSLLQNADTGCQLHTAKAISFGIDTSFLIAILVCIAILIILLLAVVVHRKRADAWAEKELDDIRENIIAYEDEGGGEGDAGYDLHVLRQMYDGPPHDEAPYMHAPGIVHAGVVGTAGDISGFLDDKKSVLDRDPEITPYDDVRHYAYEGDGNTSGSLSSLASCTDDGDLKFNYLSTFGPRFRKLADMYGDSDDERGAHEESWC
;
A
#
# COMPACT_ATOMS: atom_id res chain seq x y z
N MET A 1 15.18 -67.64 10.54
CA MET A 1 14.03 -67.20 11.37
C MET A 1 13.00 -66.67 10.36
N ALA A 2 11.92 -67.37 9.99
CA ALA A 2 10.98 -68.19 10.77
C ALA A 2 10.31 -67.33 11.86
N LEU A 3 8.97 -67.16 11.93
CA LEU A 3 7.88 -67.97 11.34
C LEU A 3 6.64 -67.14 10.92
N THR A 4 5.93 -67.63 9.90
CA THR A 4 4.62 -67.19 9.38
C THR A 4 3.50 -68.20 9.69
N ARG A 5 2.24 -67.74 9.78
CA ARG A 5 0.94 -68.42 9.51
C ARG A 5 -0.21 -67.53 10.02
N SER A 6 -1.34 -67.25 9.36
CA SER A 6 -2.05 -67.77 8.17
C SER A 6 -2.96 -69.00 8.34
N LEU A 7 -4.20 -68.83 7.82
CA LEU A 7 -5.20 -69.80 7.30
C LEU A 7 -6.45 -70.24 8.11
N THR A 8 -7.58 -70.09 7.40
CA THR A 8 -8.69 -71.05 7.13
C THR A 8 -10.04 -71.00 7.85
N ALA A 9 -11.07 -71.29 7.05
CA ALA A 9 -12.49 -71.42 7.38
C ALA A 9 -13.05 -72.76 6.84
N ARG A 10 -14.16 -73.28 7.40
CA ARG A 10 -15.34 -73.85 6.69
C ARG A 10 -16.38 -74.48 7.64
N ALA A 11 -17.59 -74.71 7.10
CA ALA A 11 -18.83 -75.12 7.76
C ALA A 11 -19.08 -76.66 7.86
N PRO A 12 -20.15 -77.07 8.57
CA PRO A 12 -21.17 -78.04 8.09
C PRO A 12 -22.62 -77.62 8.53
N VAL A 13 -23.79 -78.17 8.12
CA VAL A 13 -24.23 -79.19 7.12
C VAL A 13 -25.73 -78.94 6.71
N LEU A 14 -26.36 -79.85 5.95
CA LEU A 14 -27.71 -79.82 5.33
C LEU A 14 -28.94 -80.08 6.25
N GLY A 15 -30.14 -79.74 5.73
CA GLY A 15 -31.44 -80.41 5.94
C GLY A 15 -32.65 -79.45 5.81
N GLU A 16 -33.81 -79.76 5.22
CA GLU A 16 -34.27 -80.88 4.36
C GLU A 16 -35.55 -80.44 3.58
N HIS A 17 -36.01 -81.20 2.57
CA HIS A 17 -37.21 -80.88 1.77
C HIS A 17 -38.54 -81.10 2.50
N THR A 18 -39.58 -80.34 2.13
CA THR A 18 -40.84 -80.87 1.54
C THR A 18 -41.79 -79.71 1.22
N GLY A 19 -42.68 -79.90 0.25
CA GLY A 19 -43.83 -79.02 0.05
C GLY A 19 -45.00 -79.80 -0.52
N THR A 20 -46.22 -79.25 -0.43
CA THR A 20 -47.32 -79.51 -1.36
C THR A 20 -48.50 -78.55 -1.14
N THR A 21 -49.15 -78.22 -2.26
CA THR A 21 -50.46 -77.55 -2.43
C THR A 21 -51.61 -78.60 -2.23
N PRO A 22 -52.96 -78.36 -2.42
CA PRO A 22 -53.57 -77.34 -3.27
C PRO A 22 -55.02 -76.80 -2.99
N SER A 23 -55.35 -75.77 -3.79
CA SER A 23 -56.63 -75.29 -4.37
C SER A 23 -58.05 -75.78 -3.94
N SER A 24 -58.91 -74.77 -3.72
CA SER A 24 -60.21 -74.52 -4.40
C SER A 24 -61.50 -75.33 -4.06
N HIS A 25 -62.56 -74.64 -3.57
CA HIS A 25 -63.72 -74.21 -4.41
C HIS A 25 -64.88 -73.47 -3.66
N ARG A 26 -65.47 -72.47 -4.35
CA ARG A 26 -66.90 -72.07 -4.43
C ARG A 26 -67.78 -71.91 -3.16
N GLY A 27 -68.36 -70.71 -3.02
CA GLY A 27 -69.81 -70.56 -3.28
C GLY A 27 -70.71 -69.74 -2.33
N ILE A 28 -71.14 -68.57 -2.80
CA ILE A 28 -72.49 -67.96 -2.62
C ILE A 28 -72.94 -67.56 -1.19
N ALA A 29 -73.00 -66.25 -0.90
CA ALA A 29 -74.26 -65.52 -0.61
C ALA A 29 -74.04 -64.08 -0.09
N LEU A 30 -74.65 -63.14 -0.81
CA LEU A 30 -75.12 -61.81 -0.40
C LEU A 30 -75.08 -61.42 1.10
N MET A 31 -74.35 -60.34 1.41
CA MET A 31 -75.00 -59.17 2.03
C MET A 31 -74.28 -57.86 1.65
N HIS A 32 -75.07 -56.83 1.34
CA HIS A 32 -74.61 -55.49 0.97
C HIS A 32 -74.22 -54.67 2.21
N SER A 33 -73.66 -53.48 1.94
CA SER A 33 -73.47 -52.34 2.86
C SER A 33 -72.53 -52.55 4.05
N HIS A 34 -71.23 -52.36 3.81
CA HIS A 34 -70.35 -51.52 4.64
C HIS A 34 -69.03 -51.26 3.90
N ASN A 35 -69.06 -50.41 2.86
CA ASN A 35 -67.83 -49.89 2.26
C ASN A 35 -68.05 -48.53 1.55
N TYR A 36 -68.70 -47.60 2.25
CA TYR A 36 -68.86 -46.20 1.83
C TYR A 36 -68.41 -45.20 2.93
N THR A 37 -68.00 -45.68 4.10
CA THR A 37 -67.74 -44.85 5.29
C THR A 37 -66.25 -44.63 5.62
N GLU A 38 -65.33 -45.40 5.04
CA GLU A 38 -63.88 -45.12 5.15
C GLU A 38 -63.36 -44.16 4.06
N MET A 39 -64.02 -44.10 2.90
CA MET A 39 -63.62 -43.18 1.83
C MET A 39 -64.14 -41.74 2.03
N GLU A 40 -65.24 -41.54 2.77
CA GLU A 40 -65.72 -40.19 3.14
C GLU A 40 -64.83 -39.51 4.18
N ASN A 41 -64.20 -40.25 5.10
CA ASN A 41 -63.30 -39.67 6.11
C ASN A 41 -61.92 -39.30 5.53
N TYR A 42 -61.52 -39.85 4.38
CA TYR A 42 -60.28 -39.47 3.70
C TYR A 42 -60.42 -38.20 2.84
N VAL A 43 -61.65 -37.82 2.47
CA VAL A 43 -61.94 -36.65 1.61
C VAL A 43 -62.51 -35.46 2.40
N LYS A 44 -63.07 -35.66 3.60
CA LYS A 44 -63.66 -34.59 4.43
C LYS A 44 -62.71 -33.87 5.41
N SER A 45 -61.41 -34.19 5.41
CA SER A 45 -60.41 -33.46 6.21
C SER A 45 -59.73 -32.29 5.48
N ARG A 46 -59.96 -32.10 4.18
CA ARG A 46 -59.43 -30.99 3.37
C ARG A 46 -60.40 -29.79 3.24
N GLN A 47 -61.06 -29.40 4.33
CA GLN A 47 -61.71 -28.08 4.43
C GLN A 47 -61.31 -27.41 5.75
N ALA A 48 -60.94 -26.13 5.68
CA ALA A 48 -60.39 -25.31 6.77
C ALA A 48 -58.97 -25.68 7.25
N ALA A 49 -58.04 -25.86 6.31
CA ALA A 49 -56.67 -25.36 6.50
C ALA A 49 -56.46 -24.19 5.54
N PHE A 50 -56.72 -22.96 6.00
CA PHE A 50 -56.06 -21.80 5.43
C PHE A 50 -54.58 -21.95 5.78
N VAL A 51 -53.79 -22.50 4.87
CA VAL A 51 -52.33 -22.42 4.98
C VAL A 51 -51.98 -20.97 4.71
N THR A 52 -52.01 -20.17 5.77
CA THR A 52 -51.42 -18.84 5.77
C THR A 52 -49.91 -19.05 5.69
N ILE A 53 -49.39 -19.18 4.47
CA ILE A 53 -47.96 -19.06 4.21
C ILE A 53 -47.59 -17.62 4.58
N ARG A 54 -47.22 -17.42 5.84
CA ARG A 54 -46.43 -16.26 6.24
C ARG A 54 -45.03 -16.53 5.71
N ALA A 55 -44.84 -16.24 4.43
CA ALA A 55 -43.51 -16.07 3.90
C ALA A 55 -42.83 -14.98 4.73
N TYR A 56 -41.88 -15.38 5.57
CA TYR A 56 -40.82 -14.46 5.94
C TYR A 56 -40.10 -14.19 4.63
N MET A 57 -40.23 -12.96 4.13
CA MET A 57 -39.46 -12.50 2.96
C MET A 57 -37.99 -12.49 3.38
N ASP A 58 -37.29 -13.60 3.15
CA ASP A 58 -35.84 -13.61 3.25
C ASP A 58 -35.33 -12.68 2.14
N THR A 59 -34.80 -11.53 2.55
CA THR A 59 -34.22 -10.57 1.63
C THR A 59 -32.88 -11.12 1.16
N GLU A 60 -32.88 -11.85 0.05
CA GLU A 60 -31.65 -12.28 -0.59
C GLU A 60 -30.76 -11.05 -0.84
N ARG A 61 -29.54 -11.08 -0.30
CA ARG A 61 -28.55 -10.01 -0.49
C ARG A 61 -27.56 -10.46 -1.55
N ILE A 62 -27.72 -9.92 -2.75
CA ILE A 62 -26.77 -10.09 -3.85
C ILE A 62 -25.75 -8.95 -3.76
N LYS A 63 -24.45 -9.25 -3.61
CA LYS A 63 -23.39 -8.23 -3.73
C LYS A 63 -22.57 -8.48 -4.99
N HIS A 64 -22.65 -7.55 -5.93
CA HIS A 64 -21.93 -7.59 -7.21
C HIS A 64 -20.80 -6.57 -7.23
N LEU A 65 -19.62 -7.02 -7.63
CA LEU A 65 -18.40 -6.22 -7.76
C LEU A 65 -17.82 -6.40 -9.16
N TYR A 66 -17.67 -5.31 -9.91
CA TYR A 66 -17.23 -5.35 -11.31
C TYR A 66 -16.19 -4.27 -11.62
N ARG A 67 -15.43 -4.50 -12.71
CA ARG A 67 -14.44 -3.58 -13.26
C ARG A 67 -15.10 -2.62 -14.26
N GLN A 68 -14.74 -1.35 -14.17
CA GLN A 68 -15.23 -0.26 -15.00
C GLN A 68 -15.40 -0.63 -16.49
N GLY A 69 -16.59 -0.40 -17.04
CA GLY A 69 -16.87 -0.41 -18.49
C GLY A 69 -16.91 -1.77 -19.22
N GLU A 70 -16.48 -2.88 -18.62
CA GLU A 70 -16.20 -4.13 -19.36
C GLU A 70 -17.05 -5.36 -18.99
N ALA A 71 -17.92 -5.27 -17.98
CA ALA A 71 -18.70 -6.42 -17.52
C ALA A 71 -19.82 -6.78 -18.52
N PRO A 72 -19.86 -8.02 -19.06
CA PRO A 72 -20.96 -8.46 -19.91
C PRO A 72 -22.25 -8.65 -19.09
N ASP A 73 -23.37 -8.86 -19.78
CA ASP A 73 -24.62 -9.30 -19.15
C ASP A 73 -24.34 -10.57 -18.31
N THR A 74 -24.60 -10.49 -17.01
CA THR A 74 -24.11 -11.45 -16.01
C THR A 74 -25.27 -11.99 -15.18
N GLU A 75 -25.33 -13.32 -14.99
CA GLU A 75 -26.27 -13.92 -14.03
C GLU A 75 -25.77 -13.67 -12.60
N ILE A 76 -26.61 -13.07 -11.75
CA ILE A 76 -26.19 -12.57 -10.43
C ILE A 76 -26.75 -13.37 -9.26
N GLY A 77 -27.73 -14.23 -9.51
CA GLY A 77 -28.40 -15.07 -8.50
C GLY A 77 -29.74 -15.58 -9.04
N ARG A 78 -30.39 -16.45 -8.27
CA ARG A 78 -31.76 -16.90 -8.51
C ARG A 78 -32.69 -16.21 -7.52
N VAL A 79 -33.94 -15.92 -7.90
CA VAL A 79 -35.00 -15.59 -6.94
C VAL A 79 -35.35 -16.82 -6.10
N TYR A 80 -35.04 -16.78 -4.80
CA TYR A 80 -35.39 -17.85 -3.85
C TYR A 80 -36.76 -17.64 -3.21
N VAL A 81 -37.48 -18.75 -3.00
CA VAL A 81 -38.72 -18.84 -2.21
C VAL A 81 -38.65 -20.14 -1.41
N ASN A 82 -39.08 -20.09 -0.15
CA ASN A 82 -39.08 -21.24 0.75
C ASN A 82 -40.46 -21.90 0.78
N ASP A 83 -40.57 -23.07 0.16
CA ASP A 83 -41.75 -23.95 0.16
C ASP A 83 -41.38 -25.38 0.59
N THR A 84 -42.34 -26.30 0.57
CA THR A 84 -42.16 -27.67 1.08
C THR A 84 -41.57 -28.64 0.05
N ASP A 85 -41.30 -28.14 -1.16
CA ASP A 85 -41.16 -28.91 -2.40
C ASP A 85 -39.94 -28.43 -3.22
N ASP A 86 -39.13 -27.51 -2.67
CA ASP A 86 -38.12 -26.58 -3.25
C ASP A 86 -37.16 -27.10 -4.35
N TRP A 87 -37.17 -28.39 -4.62
CA TRP A 87 -36.43 -29.11 -5.65
C TRP A 87 -37.13 -29.14 -7.03
N ASP A 88 -38.38 -28.70 -7.17
CA ASP A 88 -39.22 -28.78 -8.39
C ASP A 88 -39.32 -27.46 -9.21
N LEU A 89 -38.17 -26.98 -9.70
CA LEU A 89 -38.09 -25.83 -10.62
C LEU A 89 -38.99 -25.87 -11.89
N PRO A 90 -39.35 -27.01 -12.51
CA PRO A 90 -40.18 -27.03 -13.73
C PRO A 90 -41.59 -26.44 -13.54
N ASP A 91 -42.06 -26.44 -12.30
CA ASP A 91 -43.43 -26.19 -11.84
C ASP A 91 -43.65 -24.69 -11.52
N LYS A 92 -42.55 -23.95 -11.41
CA LYS A 92 -42.45 -22.58 -10.91
C LYS A 92 -42.22 -21.56 -12.03
N LEU A 93 -42.94 -20.44 -11.98
CA LEU A 93 -42.83 -19.32 -12.93
C LEU A 93 -42.51 -18.01 -12.21
N PHE A 94 -41.49 -17.31 -12.70
CA PHE A 94 -40.94 -16.09 -12.11
C PHE A 94 -41.33 -14.85 -12.94
N MET A 95 -41.97 -13.86 -12.30
CA MET A 95 -42.49 -12.64 -12.97
C MET A 95 -42.21 -11.39 -12.13
N TRP A 96 -42.11 -10.21 -12.75
CA TRP A 96 -41.88 -8.94 -12.04
C TRP A 96 -43.13 -8.41 -11.32
N LEU A 97 -42.94 -7.70 -10.20
CA LEU A 97 -43.99 -6.96 -9.49
C LEU A 97 -43.66 -5.46 -9.32
N PRO A 98 -44.60 -4.52 -9.60
CA PRO A 98 -45.89 -4.69 -10.26
C PRO A 98 -45.84 -4.31 -11.76
N SER A 99 -46.46 -5.15 -12.60
CA SER A 99 -46.65 -4.96 -14.05
C SER A 99 -45.38 -4.87 -14.92
N TYR A 100 -45.56 -5.01 -16.23
CA TYR A 100 -44.47 -5.01 -17.23
C TYR A 100 -43.81 -3.62 -17.40
N GLU A 101 -44.47 -2.56 -16.92
CA GLU A 101 -44.09 -1.16 -17.12
C GLU A 101 -43.14 -0.62 -16.02
N GLN A 102 -42.96 -1.35 -14.91
CA GLN A 102 -42.04 -0.99 -13.82
C GLN A 102 -40.80 -1.91 -13.76
N ARG A 103 -40.47 -2.63 -14.84
CA ARG A 103 -39.23 -3.42 -14.90
C ARG A 103 -38.02 -2.48 -14.78
N SER A 104 -37.06 -2.83 -13.91
CA SER A 104 -35.79 -2.13 -13.86
C SER A 104 -35.08 -2.20 -15.23
N PRO A 105 -34.60 -1.07 -15.80
CA PRO A 105 -33.89 -1.11 -17.08
C PRO A 105 -32.59 -1.92 -17.01
N TYR A 106 -32.07 -2.12 -15.80
CA TYR A 106 -30.77 -2.73 -15.49
C TYR A 106 -30.80 -4.25 -15.26
N PHE A 107 -31.98 -4.86 -15.05
CA PHE A 107 -32.09 -6.28 -14.73
C PHE A 107 -33.18 -6.97 -15.54
N ASP A 108 -32.93 -8.21 -15.94
CA ASP A 108 -33.95 -9.14 -16.42
C ASP A 108 -34.03 -10.37 -15.49
N VAL A 109 -35.12 -11.14 -15.60
CA VAL A 109 -35.28 -12.41 -14.89
C VAL A 109 -35.75 -13.48 -15.87
N HIS A 110 -35.13 -14.66 -15.81
CA HIS A 110 -35.49 -15.79 -16.65
C HIS A 110 -36.69 -16.54 -16.09
N ARG A 111 -37.81 -16.52 -16.84
CA ARG A 111 -39.15 -16.91 -16.37
C ARG A 111 -39.27 -18.32 -15.79
N HIS A 112 -38.42 -19.26 -16.23
CA HIS A 112 -38.48 -20.69 -15.84
C HIS A 112 -37.34 -21.15 -14.93
N THR A 113 -36.35 -20.30 -14.63
CA THR A 113 -35.21 -20.68 -13.77
C THR A 113 -35.00 -19.74 -12.60
N GLY A 114 -35.73 -18.61 -12.57
CA GLY A 114 -35.58 -17.56 -11.57
C GLY A 114 -34.26 -16.81 -11.63
N MET A 115 -33.37 -17.12 -12.58
CA MET A 115 -32.07 -16.46 -12.70
C MET A 115 -32.24 -14.99 -13.05
N ILE A 116 -31.64 -14.11 -12.26
CA ILE A 116 -31.60 -12.67 -12.47
C ILE A 116 -30.34 -12.36 -13.27
N THR A 117 -30.48 -11.63 -14.38
CA THR A 117 -29.37 -11.15 -15.20
C THR A 117 -29.22 -9.64 -15.01
N MET A 118 -28.06 -9.21 -14.55
CA MET A 118 -27.65 -7.80 -14.57
C MET A 118 -27.14 -7.46 -15.97
N LYS A 119 -27.57 -6.31 -16.50
CA LYS A 119 -27.12 -5.81 -17.80
C LYS A 119 -25.81 -5.03 -17.69
N ASN A 120 -25.03 -5.06 -18.77
CA ASN A 120 -23.88 -4.16 -18.93
C ASN A 120 -24.32 -2.69 -18.76
N GLY A 121 -23.48 -1.88 -18.12
CA GLY A 121 -23.75 -0.46 -17.86
C GLY A 121 -24.68 -0.19 -16.67
N THR A 122 -24.98 -1.18 -15.84
CA THR A 122 -25.73 -0.97 -14.59
C THR A 122 -24.89 -0.15 -13.59
N PRO A 123 -25.39 1.01 -13.10
CA PRO A 123 -24.61 1.85 -12.19
C PRO A 123 -24.45 1.25 -10.79
N ASN A 124 -23.58 1.86 -9.99
CA ASN A 124 -23.43 1.55 -8.58
C ASN A 124 -24.70 1.94 -7.79
N GLY A 125 -25.00 1.19 -6.72
CA GLY A 125 -26.20 1.44 -5.92
C GLY A 125 -26.76 0.20 -5.25
N THR A 126 -27.96 0.35 -4.68
CA THR A 126 -28.71 -0.76 -4.09
C THR A 126 -30.11 -0.78 -4.67
N TYR A 127 -30.50 -1.90 -5.26
CA TYR A 127 -31.72 -2.09 -6.03
C TYR A 127 -32.63 -3.11 -5.34
N LEU A 128 -33.87 -2.72 -5.11
CA LEU A 128 -34.89 -3.61 -4.53
C LEU A 128 -35.74 -4.20 -5.66
N LEU A 129 -35.44 -5.44 -6.04
CA LEU A 129 -36.16 -6.17 -7.09
C LEU A 129 -37.30 -6.97 -6.46
N LYS A 130 -38.49 -6.89 -7.05
CA LYS A 130 -39.70 -7.57 -6.56
C LYS A 130 -40.26 -8.50 -7.61
N PHE A 131 -40.57 -9.71 -7.20
CA PHE A 131 -41.04 -10.78 -8.07
C PHE A 131 -42.28 -11.46 -7.51
N ASN A 132 -43.17 -11.89 -8.41
CA ASN A 132 -44.20 -12.87 -8.14
C ASN A 132 -43.68 -14.23 -8.60
N VAL A 133 -43.70 -15.22 -7.72
CA VAL A 133 -43.39 -16.61 -8.04
C VAL A 133 -44.69 -17.39 -7.95
N THR A 134 -45.10 -18.01 -9.04
CA THR A 134 -46.34 -18.81 -9.12
C THR A 134 -46.02 -20.27 -9.38
N GLU A 135 -46.72 -21.17 -8.71
CA GLU A 135 -46.56 -22.62 -8.85
C GLU A 135 -47.86 -23.31 -9.24
N GLU A 136 -47.81 -24.22 -10.21
CA GLU A 136 -48.98 -24.94 -10.73
C GLU A 136 -48.62 -26.33 -11.27
N ASN A 137 -49.00 -27.40 -10.55
CA ASN A 137 -48.83 -28.78 -11.00
C ASN A 137 -50.08 -29.62 -10.66
N GLU A 138 -51.16 -29.42 -11.42
CA GLU A 138 -52.39 -30.21 -11.22
C GLU A 138 -52.18 -31.70 -11.55
N PRO A 139 -52.73 -32.64 -10.75
CA PRO A 139 -53.62 -32.43 -9.60
C PRO A 139 -52.91 -32.46 -8.23
N LEU A 140 -51.57 -32.41 -8.22
CA LEU A 140 -50.74 -32.59 -7.03
C LEU A 140 -50.65 -31.30 -6.19
N ILE A 141 -50.37 -30.18 -6.86
CA ILE A 141 -50.18 -28.85 -6.26
C ILE A 141 -51.20 -27.88 -6.87
N PRO A 142 -52.12 -27.29 -6.07
CA PRO A 142 -53.05 -26.27 -6.56
C PRO A 142 -52.33 -24.94 -6.80
N PHE A 143 -52.80 -24.18 -7.80
CA PHE A 143 -52.23 -22.86 -8.12
C PHE A 143 -52.10 -21.98 -6.88
N HIS A 144 -50.88 -21.50 -6.63
CA HIS A 144 -50.62 -20.49 -5.62
C HIS A 144 -49.45 -19.58 -6.02
N TRP A 145 -49.27 -18.51 -5.25
CA TRP A 145 -48.30 -17.46 -5.58
C TRP A 145 -47.71 -16.83 -4.32
N VAL A 146 -46.46 -16.38 -4.43
CA VAL A 146 -45.67 -15.78 -3.33
C VAL A 146 -44.90 -14.56 -3.87
N GLU A 147 -44.88 -13.47 -3.09
CA GLU A 147 -44.04 -12.32 -3.38
C GLU A 147 -42.62 -12.53 -2.83
N ALA A 148 -41.63 -12.47 -3.72
CA ALA A 148 -40.21 -12.50 -3.37
C ALA A 148 -39.59 -11.10 -3.53
N THR A 149 -38.69 -10.73 -2.61
CA THR A 149 -37.97 -9.44 -2.66
C THR A 149 -36.47 -9.68 -2.56
N VAL A 150 -35.75 -9.36 -3.64
CA VAL A 150 -34.30 -9.52 -3.75
C VAL A 150 -33.63 -8.16 -3.66
N ASN A 151 -32.58 -8.05 -2.83
CA ASN A 151 -31.83 -6.84 -2.63
C ASN A 151 -30.45 -6.94 -3.29
N VAL A 152 -30.22 -6.17 -4.36
CA VAL A 152 -29.00 -6.21 -5.15
C VAL A 152 -28.15 -4.98 -4.88
N THR A 153 -26.99 -5.15 -4.24
CA THR A 153 -26.00 -4.09 -4.04
C THR A 153 -24.88 -4.23 -5.07
N ILE A 154 -24.70 -3.18 -5.87
CA ILE A 154 -23.65 -3.08 -6.90
C ILE A 154 -22.63 -2.04 -6.46
N LYS A 155 -21.36 -2.42 -6.41
CA LYS A 155 -20.23 -1.50 -6.21
C LYS A 155 -19.17 -1.72 -7.29
N GLU A 156 -18.70 -0.63 -7.86
CA GLU A 156 -17.62 -0.62 -8.84
C GLU A 156 -16.27 -0.76 -8.13
N ILE A 157 -15.37 -1.56 -8.70
CA ILE A 157 -14.00 -1.77 -8.22
C ILE A 157 -13.04 -1.21 -9.28
N PRO A 158 -12.27 -0.15 -8.99
CA PRO A 158 -11.32 0.42 -9.95
C PRO A 158 -10.14 -0.54 -10.17
N GLU A 159 -9.46 -0.44 -11.30
CA GLU A 159 -8.34 -1.33 -11.62
C GLU A 159 -7.20 -1.24 -10.60
N GLU A 160 -6.88 -0.05 -10.08
CA GLU A 160 -5.89 0.14 -9.01
C GLU A 160 -6.20 -0.72 -7.77
N ALA A 161 -7.48 -0.88 -7.42
CA ALA A 161 -7.88 -1.72 -6.28
C ALA A 161 -7.62 -3.21 -6.52
N VAL A 162 -7.67 -3.66 -7.79
CA VAL A 162 -7.35 -5.04 -8.16
C VAL A 162 -5.84 -5.23 -8.19
N ASP A 163 -5.09 -4.27 -8.75
CA ASP A 163 -3.64 -4.37 -8.89
C ASP A 163 -2.92 -4.24 -7.53
N LYS A 164 -3.41 -3.37 -6.64
CA LYS A 164 -2.89 -3.21 -5.27
C LYS A 164 -3.57 -4.13 -4.23
N SER A 165 -4.18 -5.24 -4.65
CA SER A 165 -4.88 -6.13 -3.72
C SER A 165 -3.96 -7.11 -2.98
N GLY A 166 -4.24 -7.32 -1.70
CA GLY A 166 -3.72 -8.43 -0.91
C GLY A 166 -4.47 -9.72 -1.21
N SER A 167 -3.92 -10.85 -0.76
CA SER A 167 -4.47 -12.17 -1.10
C SER A 167 -4.27 -13.23 -0.02
N ILE A 168 -5.27 -14.09 0.16
CA ILE A 168 -5.29 -15.17 1.15
C ILE A 168 -5.79 -16.44 0.48
N ARG A 169 -5.05 -17.54 0.59
CA ARG A 169 -5.47 -18.89 0.19
C ARG A 169 -5.85 -19.68 1.43
N PHE A 170 -7.13 -20.04 1.53
CA PHE A 170 -7.63 -20.95 2.57
C PHE A 170 -7.59 -22.40 2.07
N VAL A 171 -7.47 -23.37 2.98
CA VAL A 171 -7.49 -24.80 2.68
C VAL A 171 -8.77 -25.46 3.20
N ASN A 172 -9.34 -26.37 2.40
CA ASN A 172 -10.53 -27.18 2.69
C ASN A 172 -11.79 -26.38 3.05
N ILE A 173 -11.98 -25.24 2.39
CA ILE A 173 -13.21 -24.44 2.43
C ILE A 173 -13.58 -24.06 0.98
N THR A 174 -14.88 -23.96 0.68
CA THR A 174 -15.36 -23.51 -0.64
C THR A 174 -15.94 -22.09 -0.58
N ALA A 175 -16.01 -21.42 -1.73
CA ALA A 175 -16.58 -20.09 -1.84
C ALA A 175 -18.04 -20.02 -1.36
N GLU A 176 -18.81 -21.08 -1.57
CA GLU A 176 -20.20 -21.22 -1.15
C GLU A 176 -20.30 -21.24 0.39
N GLU A 177 -19.48 -22.06 1.05
CA GLU A 177 -19.38 -22.07 2.53
C GLU A 177 -18.91 -20.71 3.07
N PHE A 178 -18.00 -20.04 2.36
CA PHE A 178 -17.43 -18.77 2.77
C PHE A 178 -18.45 -17.60 2.73
N ILE A 179 -19.45 -17.65 1.85
CA ILE A 179 -20.53 -16.63 1.76
C ILE A 179 -21.85 -17.05 2.41
N THR A 180 -21.99 -18.31 2.84
CA THR A 180 -23.18 -18.78 3.55
C THR A 180 -23.26 -18.09 4.92
N PRO A 181 -24.41 -17.46 5.29
CA PRO A 181 -24.59 -16.90 6.62
C PRO A 181 -24.62 -17.98 7.70
N GLU A 182 -23.94 -17.75 8.82
CA GLU A 182 -24.01 -18.59 10.02
C GLU A 182 -25.23 -18.22 10.89
N TYR A 183 -25.40 -18.90 12.04
CA TYR A 183 -26.51 -18.65 12.97
C TYR A 183 -26.60 -17.21 13.52
N ASP A 184 -25.53 -16.42 13.44
CA ASP A 184 -25.51 -15.00 13.80
C ASP A 184 -25.97 -14.07 12.65
N GLY A 185 -26.34 -14.63 11.50
CA GLY A 185 -26.73 -13.90 10.29
C GLY A 185 -25.53 -13.37 9.49
N THR A 186 -24.31 -13.82 9.77
CA THR A 186 -23.10 -13.33 9.11
C THR A 186 -22.27 -14.42 8.48
N SER A 187 -21.71 -14.14 7.29
CA SER A 187 -20.83 -15.08 6.60
C SER A 187 -19.37 -14.94 7.03
N LYS A 188 -18.53 -15.94 6.72
CA LYS A 188 -17.07 -15.85 6.91
C LYS A 188 -16.49 -14.67 6.11
N LYS A 189 -17.03 -14.38 4.91
CA LYS A 189 -16.69 -13.17 4.15
C LYS A 189 -16.96 -11.88 4.93
N ASP A 190 -18.10 -11.78 5.62
CA ASP A 190 -18.46 -10.56 6.38
C ASP A 190 -17.62 -10.40 7.65
N LYS A 191 -17.24 -11.52 8.28
CA LYS A 191 -16.29 -11.54 9.40
C LYS A 191 -14.90 -11.06 8.94
N LEU A 192 -14.39 -11.60 7.82
CA LEU A 192 -13.13 -11.17 7.21
C LEU A 192 -13.18 -9.67 6.87
N HIS A 193 -14.24 -9.21 6.20
CA HIS A 193 -14.42 -7.81 5.82
C HIS A 193 -14.34 -6.86 7.03
N ARG A 194 -15.01 -7.21 8.14
CA ARG A 194 -14.91 -6.46 9.41
C ARG A 194 -13.52 -6.50 10.03
N ARG A 195 -12.87 -7.67 10.07
CA ARG A 195 -11.53 -7.84 10.65
C ARG A 195 -10.46 -7.05 9.87
N LEU A 196 -10.57 -7.02 8.53
CA LEU A 196 -9.69 -6.22 7.66
C LEU A 196 -9.90 -4.71 7.88
N ALA A 197 -11.13 -4.21 7.96
CA ALA A 197 -11.40 -2.80 8.24
C ALA A 197 -10.82 -2.34 9.59
N GLN A 198 -10.93 -3.18 10.62
CA GLN A 198 -10.30 -2.95 11.93
C GLN A 198 -8.76 -2.97 11.84
N LEU A 199 -8.18 -3.93 11.12
CA LEU A 199 -6.74 -4.08 10.94
C LEU A 199 -6.10 -2.84 10.29
N TYR A 200 -6.74 -2.30 9.24
CA TYR A 200 -6.22 -1.14 8.50
C TYR A 200 -6.70 0.21 9.06
N ASN A 201 -7.47 0.22 10.15
CA ASN A 201 -8.05 1.42 10.75
C ASN A 201 -8.81 2.30 9.73
N THR A 202 -9.68 1.67 8.93
CA THR A 202 -10.48 2.32 7.88
C THR A 202 -11.95 1.88 7.95
N SER A 203 -12.85 2.54 7.20
CA SER A 203 -14.27 2.18 7.18
C SER A 203 -14.52 0.86 6.44
N LEU A 204 -15.68 0.24 6.66
CA LEU A 204 -16.11 -0.93 5.89
C LEU A 204 -16.25 -0.63 4.40
N ASP A 205 -16.63 0.60 4.05
CA ASP A 205 -16.79 1.03 2.65
C ASP A 205 -15.45 1.16 1.92
N ASN A 206 -14.37 1.39 2.66
CA ASN A 206 -12.99 1.50 2.17
C ASN A 206 -12.24 0.15 2.12
N VAL A 207 -12.94 -0.97 2.34
CA VAL A 207 -12.40 -2.33 2.20
C VAL A 207 -13.28 -3.13 1.25
N ASP A 208 -12.69 -3.79 0.28
CA ASP A 208 -13.40 -4.67 -0.65
C ASP A 208 -12.82 -6.07 -0.63
N VAL A 209 -13.68 -7.06 -0.38
CA VAL A 209 -13.40 -8.47 -0.63
C VAL A 209 -14.09 -8.82 -1.95
N PHE A 210 -13.30 -8.94 -3.03
CA PHE A 210 -13.82 -8.85 -4.39
C PHE A 210 -13.57 -10.07 -5.27
N THR A 211 -12.69 -11.00 -4.89
CA THR A 211 -12.49 -12.27 -5.59
C THR A 211 -12.71 -13.42 -4.61
N LEU A 212 -13.48 -14.42 -5.02
CA LEU A 212 -13.58 -15.74 -4.40
C LEU A 212 -13.39 -16.78 -5.50
N PHE A 213 -12.29 -17.53 -5.49
CA PHE A 213 -11.96 -18.49 -6.54
C PHE A 213 -11.65 -19.87 -5.94
N ASN A 214 -12.53 -20.83 -6.23
CA ASN A 214 -12.35 -22.24 -5.86
C ASN A 214 -11.26 -22.88 -6.75
N LYS A 215 -10.13 -23.28 -6.16
CA LYS A 215 -9.02 -23.98 -6.84
C LYS A 215 -8.93 -25.41 -6.33
N GLN A 216 -9.36 -26.36 -7.15
CA GLN A 216 -9.27 -27.80 -6.84
C GLN A 216 -7.97 -28.39 -7.40
N THR A 217 -7.17 -29.02 -6.55
CA THR A 217 -6.03 -29.85 -6.97
C THR A 217 -6.35 -31.34 -6.80
N VAL A 218 -5.44 -32.22 -7.23
CA VAL A 218 -5.57 -33.68 -7.08
C VAL A 218 -5.60 -34.13 -5.60
N LYS A 219 -5.00 -33.33 -4.70
CA LYS A 219 -4.86 -33.66 -3.28
C LYS A 219 -5.75 -32.80 -2.38
N ASP A 220 -5.80 -31.51 -2.66
CA ASP A 220 -6.32 -30.48 -1.76
C ASP A 220 -7.29 -29.53 -2.47
N ALA A 221 -8.28 -29.04 -1.72
CA ALA A 221 -9.19 -27.98 -2.16
C ALA A 221 -8.78 -26.65 -1.53
N PHE A 222 -8.73 -25.59 -2.35
CA PHE A 222 -8.37 -24.24 -1.89
C PHE A 222 -9.42 -23.21 -2.29
N LEU A 223 -9.53 -22.17 -1.46
CA LEU A 223 -10.28 -20.95 -1.78
C LEU A 223 -9.32 -19.76 -1.79
N ASP A 224 -9.16 -19.15 -2.96
CA ASP A 224 -8.37 -17.94 -3.13
C ASP A 224 -9.29 -16.72 -2.94
N VAL A 225 -8.93 -15.87 -1.98
CA VAL A 225 -9.63 -14.64 -1.65
C VAL A 225 -8.71 -13.45 -1.94
N ARG A 226 -9.18 -12.49 -2.74
CA ARG A 226 -8.48 -11.20 -2.92
C ARG A 226 -9.29 -10.06 -2.31
N PHE A 227 -8.55 -9.13 -1.70
CA PHE A 227 -9.12 -7.98 -1.04
C PHE A 227 -8.25 -6.73 -1.22
N SER A 228 -8.86 -5.55 -1.15
CA SER A 228 -8.17 -4.27 -1.12
C SER A 228 -8.65 -3.43 0.06
N ALA A 229 -7.82 -2.48 0.49
CA ALA A 229 -8.18 -1.48 1.46
C ALA A 229 -7.52 -0.14 1.10
N HIS A 230 -8.19 0.98 1.43
CA HIS A 230 -7.68 2.30 1.12
C HIS A 230 -7.92 3.33 2.23
N GLY A 231 -7.12 4.40 2.16
CA GLY A 231 -7.32 5.65 2.90
C GLY A 231 -7.13 6.89 2.02
N SER A 232 -7.16 6.70 0.70
CA SER A 232 -6.71 7.62 -0.36
C SER A 232 -5.19 7.85 -0.33
N PRO A 233 -4.38 7.12 -1.13
CA PRO A 233 -4.74 6.15 -2.17
C PRO A 233 -5.04 4.73 -1.64
N TYR A 234 -5.12 3.74 -2.53
CA TYR A 234 -5.12 2.31 -2.19
C TYR A 234 -3.77 1.88 -1.60
N TYR A 235 -3.81 1.05 -0.56
CA TYR A 235 -2.62 0.51 0.09
C TYR A 235 -1.96 -0.58 -0.78
N ALA A 236 -0.63 -0.58 -0.83
CA ALA A 236 0.15 -1.56 -1.59
C ALA A 236 0.03 -3.00 -1.03
N PRO A 237 0.16 -4.04 -1.88
CA PRO A 237 -0.01 -5.44 -1.48
C PRO A 237 0.85 -5.85 -0.29
N GLU A 238 2.12 -5.42 -0.23
CA GLU A 238 3.05 -5.83 0.84
C GLU A 238 2.59 -5.31 2.21
N LYS A 239 1.95 -4.14 2.26
CA LYS A 239 1.35 -3.62 3.49
C LYS A 239 0.16 -4.46 3.92
N LEU A 240 -0.72 -4.80 2.96
CA LEU A 240 -1.91 -5.61 3.22
C LEU A 240 -1.52 -7.01 3.71
N ASP A 241 -0.68 -7.71 2.94
CA ASP A 241 -0.28 -9.08 3.22
C ASP A 241 0.58 -9.18 4.49
N THR A 242 1.47 -8.22 4.78
CA THR A 242 2.26 -8.18 6.03
C THR A 242 1.36 -8.01 7.25
N MET A 243 0.42 -7.04 7.21
CA MET A 243 -0.48 -6.80 8.33
C MET A 243 -1.46 -7.96 8.55
N ALA A 244 -1.95 -8.59 7.47
CA ALA A 244 -2.78 -9.78 7.57
C ALA A 244 -2.01 -10.97 8.18
N THR A 245 -0.73 -11.16 7.80
CA THR A 245 0.15 -12.20 8.35
C THR A 245 0.42 -12.02 9.85
N ALA A 246 0.51 -10.77 10.31
CA ALA A 246 0.67 -10.48 11.74
C ALA A 246 -0.52 -10.98 12.59
N ILE A 247 -1.75 -10.97 12.03
CA ILE A 247 -2.98 -11.39 12.72
C ILE A 247 -3.52 -12.76 12.24
N GLN A 248 -2.70 -13.58 11.57
CA GLN A 248 -3.15 -14.84 10.96
C GLN A 248 -3.90 -15.75 11.94
N ASP A 249 -3.39 -15.95 13.17
CA ASP A 249 -4.03 -16.84 14.15
C ASP A 249 -5.45 -16.37 14.51
N THR A 250 -5.65 -15.06 14.66
CA THR A 250 -6.97 -14.45 14.92
C THR A 250 -7.91 -14.61 13.72
N LEU A 251 -7.40 -14.48 12.50
CA LEU A 251 -8.18 -14.74 11.29
C LEU A 251 -8.63 -16.21 11.22
N GLU A 252 -7.74 -17.15 11.52
CA GLU A 252 -8.10 -18.58 11.51
C GLU A 252 -9.13 -18.95 12.59
N GLU A 253 -9.03 -18.35 13.78
CA GLU A 253 -9.97 -18.57 14.89
C GLU A 253 -11.36 -18.01 14.58
N GLU A 254 -11.45 -16.75 14.12
CA GLU A 254 -12.73 -16.08 13.87
C GLU A 254 -13.47 -16.60 12.63
N LEU A 255 -12.71 -17.01 11.60
CA LEU A 255 -13.26 -17.57 10.36
C LEU A 255 -13.47 -19.09 10.46
N GLN A 256 -12.94 -19.75 11.50
CA GLN A 256 -12.93 -21.21 11.64
C GLN A 256 -12.35 -21.94 10.41
N ALA A 257 -11.39 -21.29 9.73
CA ALA A 257 -10.80 -21.75 8.48
C ALA A 257 -9.27 -21.67 8.56
N LYS A 258 -8.55 -22.64 7.97
CA LYS A 258 -7.08 -22.63 7.95
C LYS A 258 -6.55 -21.90 6.73
N ILE A 259 -5.53 -21.08 6.95
CA ILE A 259 -4.87 -20.27 5.93
C ILE A 259 -3.62 -21.01 5.48
N TYR A 260 -3.61 -21.43 4.21
CA TYR A 260 -2.47 -22.10 3.60
C TYR A 260 -1.33 -21.11 3.31
N MET A 261 -1.67 -19.92 2.79
CA MET A 261 -0.74 -18.80 2.59
C MET A 261 -1.50 -17.47 2.55
N ILE A 262 -0.80 -16.41 2.96
CA ILE A 262 -1.13 -15.00 2.67
C ILE A 262 -0.05 -14.55 1.68
N HIS A 263 -0.35 -13.61 0.78
CA HIS A 263 0.44 -13.37 -0.43
C HIS A 263 0.50 -14.63 -1.32
N ILE A 264 -0.52 -14.84 -2.16
CA ILE A 264 -0.62 -16.04 -2.99
C ILE A 264 0.52 -16.08 -4.01
N ASP A 265 1.35 -17.12 -3.88
CA ASP A 265 2.56 -17.34 -4.67
C ASP A 265 2.50 -18.74 -5.30
N GLU A 266 2.40 -18.80 -6.64
CA GLU A 266 2.40 -20.04 -7.42
C GLU A 266 3.82 -20.54 -7.71
N CYS A 267 4.84 -19.71 -7.47
CA CYS A 267 6.25 -20.02 -7.67
C CYS A 267 6.94 -20.55 -6.40
N LEU A 268 6.30 -20.42 -5.22
CA LEU A 268 6.89 -20.74 -3.91
C LEU A 268 7.45 -22.17 -3.79
N ILE A 269 6.82 -23.15 -4.45
CA ILE A 269 7.22 -24.55 -4.39
C ILE A 269 8.05 -24.90 -5.63
N GLU A 270 9.37 -24.93 -5.44
CA GLU A 270 10.34 -25.29 -6.47
C GLU A 270 9.99 -26.61 -7.19
N LYS A 271 10.12 -26.63 -8.52
CA LYS A 271 9.85 -27.77 -9.41
C LYS A 271 8.37 -28.22 -9.48
N GLU A 272 7.42 -27.48 -8.90
CA GLU A 272 5.98 -27.76 -9.05
C GLU A 272 5.41 -27.16 -10.34
N GLN A 273 5.43 -25.83 -10.50
CA GLN A 273 4.97 -25.16 -11.73
C GLN A 273 6.09 -24.99 -12.77
N CYS A 274 7.25 -24.55 -12.33
CA CYS A 274 8.41 -24.23 -13.17
C CYS A 274 9.67 -24.99 -12.71
N LYS A 275 10.58 -25.30 -13.65
CA LYS A 275 11.81 -26.06 -13.37
C LYS A 275 13.00 -25.19 -12.93
N ASP A 276 13.03 -23.95 -13.40
CA ASP A 276 14.10 -22.98 -13.21
C ASP A 276 13.49 -21.66 -12.71
N SER A 277 13.62 -20.54 -13.43
CA SER A 277 12.99 -19.27 -13.04
C SER A 277 11.45 -19.33 -13.06
N CYS A 278 10.82 -18.58 -12.15
CA CYS A 278 9.38 -18.42 -12.02
C CYS A 278 9.02 -17.02 -11.48
N ARG A 279 7.99 -16.40 -12.06
CA ARG A 279 7.36 -15.17 -11.53
C ARG A 279 5.84 -15.32 -11.42
N ASN A 280 5.26 -14.61 -10.45
CA ASN A 280 3.81 -14.50 -10.30
C ASN A 280 3.25 -13.40 -11.21
N VAL A 281 2.16 -13.69 -11.91
CA VAL A 281 1.44 -12.73 -12.77
C VAL A 281 -0.03 -12.68 -12.33
N LEU A 282 -0.55 -11.47 -12.08
CA LEU A 282 -1.96 -11.28 -11.76
C LEU A 282 -2.80 -11.27 -13.06
N MET A 283 -3.46 -12.39 -13.32
CA MET A 283 -4.36 -12.55 -14.46
C MET A 283 -5.74 -11.98 -14.13
N LYS A 284 -6.13 -10.97 -14.93
CA LYS A 284 -7.35 -10.16 -14.77
C LYS A 284 -8.32 -10.52 -15.91
N SER A 285 -9.57 -10.86 -15.60
CA SER A 285 -10.60 -11.17 -16.60
C SER A 285 -11.84 -10.30 -16.42
N ASN A 286 -12.44 -9.96 -17.57
CA ASN A 286 -13.71 -9.23 -17.70
C ASN A 286 -14.95 -10.11 -17.45
N VAL A 287 -14.80 -11.44 -17.44
CA VAL A 287 -15.87 -12.36 -17.01
C VAL A 287 -15.81 -12.47 -15.48
N PRO A 288 -16.87 -12.10 -14.75
CA PRO A 288 -16.88 -12.14 -13.29
C PRO A 288 -17.00 -13.57 -12.74
N LEU A 289 -16.63 -13.75 -11.47
CA LEU A 289 -16.79 -15.00 -10.73
C LEU A 289 -18.08 -14.94 -9.90
N ALA A 290 -19.07 -15.75 -10.26
CA ALA A 290 -20.32 -15.86 -9.52
C ALA A 290 -20.34 -17.10 -8.61
N VAL A 291 -20.82 -16.91 -7.39
CA VAL A 291 -20.95 -17.93 -6.33
C VAL A 291 -22.38 -17.85 -5.79
N TYR A 292 -23.07 -18.97 -5.73
CA TYR A 292 -24.47 -19.05 -5.36
C TYR A 292 -24.68 -19.99 -4.17
N THR A 293 -25.52 -19.58 -3.23
CA THR A 293 -26.07 -20.43 -2.16
C THR A 293 -27.61 -20.38 -2.24
N ASN A 294 -28.30 -21.07 -1.33
CA ASN A 294 -29.76 -21.04 -1.28
C ASN A 294 -30.35 -19.69 -0.83
N THR A 295 -29.55 -18.80 -0.20
CA THR A 295 -30.06 -17.56 0.43
C THR A 295 -29.26 -16.30 0.09
N SER A 296 -28.09 -16.46 -0.54
CA SER A 296 -27.19 -15.37 -0.88
C SER A 296 -26.38 -15.70 -2.13
N SER A 297 -26.02 -14.67 -2.88
CA SER A 297 -25.06 -14.80 -3.97
C SER A 297 -24.01 -13.69 -3.91
N PHE A 298 -22.84 -14.01 -4.44
CA PHE A 298 -21.74 -13.09 -4.55
C PHE A 298 -21.19 -13.16 -5.97
N VAL A 299 -21.04 -12.00 -6.60
CA VAL A 299 -20.39 -11.90 -7.90
C VAL A 299 -19.19 -10.94 -7.76
N GLY A 300 -18.02 -11.45 -8.09
CA GLY A 300 -16.74 -10.79 -7.87
C GLY A 300 -15.92 -10.60 -9.15
N VAL A 301 -14.87 -9.80 -9.04
CA VAL A 301 -13.88 -9.63 -10.11
C VAL A 301 -13.04 -10.90 -10.22
N SER A 302 -12.87 -11.40 -11.45
CA SER A 302 -11.98 -12.51 -11.74
C SER A 302 -10.53 -12.02 -11.82
N ALA A 303 -9.80 -12.22 -10.72
CA ALA A 303 -8.40 -11.84 -10.58
C ALA A 303 -7.64 -12.98 -9.87
N ARG A 304 -6.81 -13.71 -10.60
CA ARG A 304 -6.09 -14.90 -10.09
C ARG A 304 -4.59 -14.81 -10.35
N VAL A 305 -3.78 -15.41 -9.48
CA VAL A 305 -2.33 -15.49 -9.70
C VAL A 305 -2.04 -16.71 -10.57
N GLU A 306 -1.22 -16.52 -11.59
CA GLU A 306 -0.65 -17.59 -12.41
C GLU A 306 0.88 -17.50 -12.40
N SER A 307 1.55 -18.65 -12.48
CA SER A 307 3.01 -18.74 -12.60
C SER A 307 3.44 -18.62 -14.07
N GLU A 308 4.43 -17.76 -14.33
CA GLU A 308 5.11 -17.69 -15.63
C GLU A 308 6.58 -18.11 -15.46
N CYS A 309 7.06 -19.07 -16.24
CA CYS A 309 8.41 -19.62 -16.12
C CYS A 309 9.48 -18.74 -16.80
N THR A 310 9.52 -17.46 -16.44
CA THR A 310 10.52 -16.47 -16.86
C THR A 310 10.97 -15.63 -15.66
N CYS A 311 12.16 -15.04 -15.77
CA CYS A 311 12.66 -14.03 -14.84
C CYS A 311 12.49 -12.60 -15.38
N ASP A 312 12.23 -12.44 -16.69
CA ASP A 312 12.28 -11.15 -17.35
C ASP A 312 11.16 -10.23 -16.86
N LEU A 313 11.53 -9.13 -16.20
CA LEU A 313 10.62 -8.07 -15.73
C LEU A 313 10.26 -7.14 -16.90
N GLY A 314 9.69 -7.71 -17.96
CA GLY A 314 9.24 -7.02 -19.18
C GLY A 314 8.00 -6.14 -18.93
N GLU A 315 8.12 -5.20 -18.00
CA GLU A 315 7.10 -4.23 -17.61
C GLU A 315 6.98 -3.11 -18.66
N PRO A 316 5.78 -2.54 -18.85
CA PRO A 316 5.65 -1.30 -19.60
C PRO A 316 6.43 -0.18 -18.90
N LEU A 317 7.04 0.70 -19.69
CA LEU A 317 7.75 1.87 -19.18
C LEU A 317 6.77 2.84 -18.52
N ILE A 318 6.66 2.76 -17.19
CA ILE A 318 5.94 3.69 -16.34
C ILE A 318 6.97 4.60 -15.68
N CYS A 319 6.75 5.90 -15.72
CA CYS A 319 7.61 6.90 -15.07
C CYS A 319 7.01 7.29 -13.71
N PHE A 320 7.80 7.16 -12.65
CA PHE A 320 7.43 7.54 -11.29
C PHE A 320 7.67 9.03 -11.02
N ASN A 321 7.21 9.51 -9.86
CA ASN A 321 7.56 10.81 -9.30
C ASN A 321 7.34 12.03 -10.24
N GLY A 322 6.36 11.95 -11.15
CA GLY A 322 6.05 13.01 -12.11
C GLY A 322 6.98 13.07 -13.33
N GLY A 323 7.80 12.05 -13.57
CA GLY A 323 8.57 11.91 -14.80
C GLY A 323 7.69 11.69 -16.04
N THR A 324 8.17 12.12 -17.20
CA THR A 324 7.43 12.03 -18.47
C THR A 324 8.05 10.96 -19.39
N PRO A 325 7.25 10.05 -19.97
CA PRO A 325 7.78 9.03 -20.88
C PRO A 325 8.18 9.66 -22.22
N PHE A 326 9.41 9.40 -22.65
CA PHE A 326 9.97 9.85 -23.92
C PHE A 326 10.69 8.69 -24.61
N ALA A 327 10.11 8.22 -25.74
CA ALA A 327 10.55 7.04 -26.47
C ALA A 327 10.65 5.78 -25.58
N ASP A 328 11.87 5.31 -25.28
CA ASP A 328 12.18 4.13 -24.48
C ASP A 328 12.63 4.45 -23.04
N LYS A 329 12.53 5.71 -22.60
CA LYS A 329 13.06 6.20 -21.31
C LYS A 329 12.15 7.22 -20.64
N CYS A 330 12.37 7.47 -19.35
CA CYS A 330 11.70 8.54 -18.62
C CYS A 330 12.59 9.78 -18.54
N GLU A 331 12.00 10.96 -18.75
CA GLU A 331 12.61 12.25 -18.43
C GLU A 331 12.25 12.62 -16.99
N CYS A 332 13.26 12.77 -16.14
CA CYS A 332 13.08 12.87 -14.69
C CYS A 332 13.18 14.30 -14.15
N PRO A 333 12.28 14.71 -13.23
CA PRO A 333 12.41 15.98 -12.50
C PRO A 333 13.65 15.98 -11.61
N SER A 334 14.15 17.18 -11.27
CA SER A 334 15.33 17.34 -10.41
C SER A 334 15.11 16.68 -9.04
N GLY A 335 16.01 15.77 -8.66
CA GLY A 335 15.96 15.02 -7.40
C GLY A 335 15.52 13.56 -7.54
N PHE A 336 15.12 13.13 -8.73
CA PHE A 336 14.83 11.73 -9.06
C PHE A 336 15.81 11.21 -10.13
N ASP A 337 16.18 9.94 -10.01
CA ASP A 337 17.22 9.27 -10.80
C ASP A 337 16.69 7.92 -11.35
N GLY A 338 17.53 7.16 -12.04
CA GLY A 338 17.17 5.81 -12.51
C GLY A 338 16.36 5.80 -13.82
N PRO A 339 16.05 4.60 -14.35
CA PRO A 339 15.39 4.45 -15.65
C PRO A 339 13.93 4.92 -15.66
N ARG A 340 13.27 4.99 -14.50
CA ARG A 340 11.86 5.35 -14.32
C ARG A 340 11.65 6.49 -13.33
N CYS A 341 12.68 7.29 -13.05
CA CYS A 341 12.62 8.40 -12.09
C CYS A 341 12.32 7.92 -10.66
N GLU A 342 12.93 6.80 -10.28
CA GLU A 342 12.99 6.30 -8.91
C GLU A 342 13.69 7.30 -7.96
N GLN A 343 13.26 7.35 -6.70
CA GLN A 343 14.04 7.92 -5.61
C GLN A 343 14.95 6.82 -5.05
N THR A 344 16.23 6.86 -5.40
CA THR A 344 17.15 5.73 -5.30
C THR A 344 17.86 5.58 -3.94
N SER A 345 17.40 6.27 -2.89
CA SER A 345 18.04 6.28 -1.55
C SER A 345 17.05 6.15 -0.40
N ILE A 346 17.46 5.51 0.70
CA ILE A 346 16.72 5.51 1.97
C ILE A 346 17.67 5.35 3.17
N GLY A 347 17.41 6.11 4.23
CA GLY A 347 18.25 6.23 5.43
C GLY A 347 17.58 5.70 6.69
N PHE A 348 18.39 5.10 7.57
CA PHE A 348 17.93 4.50 8.83
C PHE A 348 18.76 4.96 10.03
N HIS A 349 18.16 4.92 11.21
CA HIS A 349 18.70 5.48 12.45
C HIS A 349 18.80 4.47 13.61
N GLY A 350 18.76 3.16 13.32
CA GLY A 350 18.90 2.09 14.31
C GLY A 350 17.59 1.67 15.00
N ASN A 351 16.44 2.11 14.48
CA ASN A 351 15.11 1.83 15.03
C ASN A 351 14.00 1.74 13.94
N GLY A 352 14.37 1.41 12.71
CA GLY A 352 13.46 1.47 11.56
C GLY A 352 13.70 0.39 10.50
N TRP A 353 12.74 0.27 9.59
CA TRP A 353 12.72 -0.64 8.46
C TRP A 353 11.74 -0.12 7.38
N ALA A 354 11.88 -0.61 6.15
CA ALA A 354 11.00 -0.31 5.03
C ALA A 354 10.71 -1.58 4.20
N LEU A 355 9.48 -1.74 3.73
CA LEU A 355 9.03 -2.90 2.93
C LEU A 355 8.87 -2.53 1.46
N TYR A 356 9.28 -3.46 0.60
CA TYR A 356 9.13 -3.41 -0.85
C TYR A 356 8.72 -4.77 -1.40
N GLN A 357 8.22 -4.78 -2.64
CA GLN A 357 7.85 -5.99 -3.37
C GLN A 357 8.99 -7.03 -3.37
N ALA A 358 8.65 -8.31 -3.21
CA ALA A 358 9.63 -9.38 -3.32
C ALA A 358 10.09 -9.57 -4.78
N PRO A 359 11.39 -9.78 -5.05
CA PRO A 359 11.86 -10.12 -6.39
C PRO A 359 11.38 -11.53 -6.82
N PRO A 360 11.24 -11.81 -8.13
CA PRO A 360 10.87 -13.13 -8.63
C PRO A 360 11.94 -14.19 -8.36
N ALA A 361 11.52 -15.46 -8.27
CA ALA A 361 12.42 -16.59 -8.04
C ALA A 361 13.18 -16.94 -9.32
N CYS A 362 14.45 -16.54 -9.41
CA CYS A 362 15.26 -16.70 -10.63
C CYS A 362 16.42 -17.69 -10.47
N HIS A 363 16.74 -18.42 -11.54
CA HIS A 363 17.88 -19.36 -11.59
C HIS A 363 19.24 -18.69 -11.33
N GLU A 364 19.35 -17.41 -11.71
CA GLU A 364 20.42 -16.50 -11.35
C GLU A 364 19.77 -15.21 -10.84
N GLY A 365 20.13 -14.81 -9.61
CA GLY A 365 19.64 -13.61 -8.95
C GLY A 365 20.81 -12.68 -8.61
N LYS A 366 20.87 -11.53 -9.25
CA LYS A 366 21.89 -10.50 -9.04
C LYS A 366 21.29 -9.32 -8.27
N LEU A 367 21.66 -9.20 -7.00
CA LEU A 367 21.37 -8.05 -6.15
C LEU A 367 22.55 -7.06 -6.23
N THR A 368 22.29 -5.77 -6.42
CA THR A 368 23.32 -4.75 -6.20
C THR A 368 22.77 -3.62 -5.34
N LEU A 369 23.61 -3.08 -4.46
CA LEU A 369 23.28 -1.94 -3.60
C LEU A 369 24.55 -1.18 -3.19
N THR A 370 24.41 0.11 -2.92
CA THR A 370 25.43 0.92 -2.26
C THR A 370 25.04 1.13 -0.80
N ILE A 371 25.98 0.93 0.13
CA ILE A 371 25.77 1.21 1.56
C ILE A 371 26.74 2.31 2.02
N LEU A 372 26.27 3.18 2.90
CA LEU A 372 27.09 4.15 3.62
C LEU A 372 26.72 4.07 5.10
N SER A 373 27.64 3.58 5.94
CA SER A 373 27.39 3.42 7.38
C SER A 373 28.62 3.77 8.22
N PRO A 374 28.46 4.49 9.34
CA PRO A 374 29.47 4.61 10.38
C PRO A 374 29.34 3.50 11.47
N ALA A 375 28.34 2.63 11.38
CA ALA A 375 28.01 1.66 12.41
C ALA A 375 28.54 0.27 12.06
N SER A 376 29.35 -0.31 12.95
CA SER A 376 29.97 -1.63 12.72
C SER A 376 28.99 -2.80 12.73
N ASN A 377 27.73 -2.62 13.17
CA ASN A 377 26.76 -3.70 13.30
C ASN A 377 25.35 -3.26 12.90
N GLY A 378 24.63 -4.07 12.12
CA GLY A 378 23.22 -3.83 11.75
C GLY A 378 22.75 -4.61 10.52
N LEU A 379 21.46 -4.93 10.44
CA LEU A 379 20.81 -5.66 9.36
C LEU A 379 20.51 -4.74 8.17
N VAL A 380 21.26 -4.87 7.08
CA VAL A 380 21.11 -4.02 5.87
C VAL A 380 19.82 -4.36 5.12
N PHE A 381 19.56 -5.64 4.89
CA PHE A 381 18.27 -6.12 4.40
C PHE A 381 18.00 -7.57 4.83
N TYR A 382 16.72 -7.96 4.84
CA TYR A 382 16.23 -9.32 4.98
C TYR A 382 15.12 -9.57 3.96
N LEU A 383 15.16 -10.72 3.31
CA LEU A 383 14.13 -11.20 2.38
C LEU A 383 13.89 -12.67 2.70
N GLY A 384 12.65 -13.01 3.08
CA GLY A 384 12.31 -14.33 3.63
C GLY A 384 10.94 -14.32 4.31
N PRO A 385 10.54 -15.43 4.96
CA PRO A 385 9.23 -15.53 5.63
C PRO A 385 9.05 -14.50 6.75
N LEU A 386 7.79 -14.12 7.01
CA LEU A 386 7.39 -13.29 8.15
C LEU A 386 6.97 -14.13 9.37
N ARG A 387 6.54 -15.37 9.15
CA ARG A 387 5.94 -16.26 10.13
C ARG A 387 6.28 -17.71 9.75
N HIS A 388 6.46 -18.57 10.75
CA HIS A 388 6.58 -20.01 10.53
C HIS A 388 5.19 -20.61 10.27
N ASN A 389 5.03 -21.35 9.17
CA ASN A 389 3.77 -21.98 8.77
C ASN A 389 3.95 -23.51 8.69
N PRO A 390 3.31 -24.31 9.56
CA PRO A 390 3.46 -25.76 9.57
C PRO A 390 2.82 -26.47 8.35
N LEU A 391 2.04 -25.75 7.53
CA LEU A 391 1.47 -26.26 6.28
C LEU A 391 2.45 -26.14 5.08
N LEU A 392 3.52 -25.34 5.21
CA LEU A 392 4.47 -25.04 4.14
C LEU A 392 5.91 -25.24 4.62
N ASP A 393 6.58 -26.26 4.09
CA ASP A 393 8.01 -26.51 4.31
C ASP A 393 8.88 -25.61 3.40
N VAL A 394 8.74 -24.30 3.59
CA VAL A 394 9.55 -23.27 2.92
C VAL A 394 10.10 -22.33 3.98
N GLN A 395 11.43 -22.30 4.07
CA GLN A 395 12.20 -21.59 5.09
C GLN A 395 13.33 -20.76 4.49
N ASP A 396 13.24 -20.55 3.17
CA ASP A 396 14.23 -19.87 2.35
C ASP A 396 14.35 -18.41 2.77
N PHE A 397 15.58 -17.90 2.84
CA PHE A 397 15.83 -16.49 3.09
C PHE A 397 17.21 -16.05 2.59
N VAL A 398 17.36 -14.75 2.40
CA VAL A 398 18.65 -14.08 2.23
C VAL A 398 18.69 -12.81 3.08
N SER A 399 19.83 -12.57 3.73
CA SER A 399 20.06 -11.33 4.48
C SER A 399 21.49 -10.85 4.37
N LEU A 400 21.66 -9.55 4.18
CA LEU A 400 22.94 -8.87 4.30
C LEU A 400 22.97 -8.09 5.61
N GLU A 401 24.02 -8.27 6.40
CA GLU A 401 24.22 -7.61 7.67
C GLU A 401 25.68 -7.14 7.83
N LEU A 402 25.90 -6.16 8.70
CA LEU A 402 27.22 -5.78 9.17
C LEU A 402 27.50 -6.47 10.50
N MET A 403 28.69 -7.09 10.61
CA MET A 403 29.25 -7.61 11.85
C MET A 403 30.69 -7.14 11.99
N ASP A 404 31.01 -6.45 13.08
CA ASP A 404 32.32 -5.81 13.32
C ASP A 404 32.86 -5.02 12.10
N GLY A 405 31.92 -4.33 11.43
CA GLY A 405 32.11 -3.48 10.26
C GLY A 405 32.39 -4.21 8.95
N ARG A 406 32.21 -5.53 8.93
CA ARG A 406 32.38 -6.39 7.76
C ARG A 406 31.01 -6.83 7.23
N PRO A 407 30.78 -6.83 5.91
CA PRO A 407 29.56 -7.41 5.36
C PRO A 407 29.56 -8.94 5.56
N VAL A 408 28.40 -9.43 6.03
CA VAL A 408 28.07 -10.84 6.21
C VAL A 408 26.79 -11.11 5.44
N LEU A 409 26.83 -12.10 4.56
CA LEU A 409 25.69 -12.58 3.80
C LEU A 409 25.26 -13.95 4.37
N LEU A 410 23.99 -14.08 4.73
CA LEU A 410 23.35 -15.35 5.04
C LEU A 410 22.40 -15.73 3.91
N VAL A 411 22.42 -16.99 3.48
CA VAL A 411 21.52 -17.52 2.46
C VAL A 411 21.05 -18.92 2.88
N ASN A 412 19.75 -19.17 2.78
CA ASN A 412 19.15 -20.49 2.93
C ASN A 412 18.22 -20.73 1.73
N TYR A 413 18.45 -21.81 0.96
CA TYR A 413 17.54 -22.29 -0.08
C TYR A 413 16.62 -23.41 0.45
N GLY A 414 16.25 -23.39 1.74
CA GLY A 414 15.42 -24.44 2.34
C GLY A 414 16.16 -25.69 2.83
N SER A 415 17.46 -25.85 2.53
CA SER A 415 18.28 -27.03 2.92
C SER A 415 19.34 -26.75 4.00
N GLY A 416 19.38 -25.54 4.55
CA GLY A 416 20.33 -25.13 5.59
C GLY A 416 20.96 -23.76 5.30
N THR A 417 21.35 -23.03 6.34
CA THR A 417 21.88 -21.67 6.19
C THR A 417 23.39 -21.67 5.92
N THR A 418 23.79 -21.13 4.77
CA THR A 418 25.18 -20.82 4.46
C THR A 418 25.52 -19.37 4.84
N ARG A 419 26.70 -19.14 5.43
CA ARG A 419 27.20 -17.83 5.84
C ARG A 419 28.50 -17.47 5.14
N LEU A 420 28.54 -16.28 4.53
CA LEU A 420 29.68 -15.71 3.83
C LEU A 420 30.11 -14.39 4.48
N THR A 421 31.26 -14.37 5.15
CA THR A 421 31.77 -13.21 5.94
C THR A 421 33.01 -12.58 5.30
N HIS A 422 33.02 -11.26 5.08
CA HIS A 422 34.12 -10.58 4.41
C HIS A 422 35.37 -10.41 5.28
N LYS A 423 36.39 -11.23 5.00
CA LYS A 423 37.57 -11.40 5.87
C LYS A 423 38.51 -10.20 5.97
N GLU A 424 38.57 -9.37 4.94
CA GLU A 424 39.59 -8.31 4.83
C GLU A 424 39.00 -6.90 4.90
N LEU A 425 38.16 -6.53 3.92
CA LEU A 425 37.51 -5.21 3.86
C LEU A 425 36.56 -4.94 5.04
N HIS A 426 36.59 -3.69 5.52
CA HIS A 426 35.70 -3.12 6.52
C HIS A 426 34.95 -1.94 5.87
N VAL A 427 33.63 -2.02 5.83
CA VAL A 427 32.73 -1.09 5.09
C VAL A 427 32.01 -0.10 6.00
N ALA A 428 32.15 -0.24 7.31
CA ALA A 428 31.62 0.70 8.30
C ALA A 428 32.60 1.86 8.55
N ASP A 429 33.11 2.50 7.49
CA ASP A 429 34.09 3.59 7.57
C ASP A 429 33.49 4.99 7.27
N GLY A 430 32.16 5.06 7.08
CA GLY A 430 31.42 6.27 6.73
C GLY A 430 31.45 6.65 5.24
N LYS A 431 32.06 5.86 4.37
CA LYS A 431 32.08 6.08 2.90
C LYS A 431 31.04 5.19 2.19
N PRO A 432 30.64 5.54 0.95
CA PRO A 432 29.82 4.65 0.13
C PRO A 432 30.65 3.46 -0.38
N HIS A 433 30.15 2.26 -0.14
CA HIS A 433 30.67 0.99 -0.65
C HIS A 433 29.64 0.30 -1.53
N LEU A 434 30.05 -0.13 -2.73
CA LEU A 434 29.20 -0.92 -3.64
C LEU A 434 29.29 -2.39 -3.27
N ILE A 435 28.14 -3.04 -3.02
CA ILE A 435 28.01 -4.47 -2.79
C ILE A 435 27.21 -5.07 -3.95
N GLU A 436 27.76 -6.10 -4.59
CA GLU A 436 27.07 -6.90 -5.60
C GLU A 436 27.04 -8.35 -5.08
N ILE A 437 25.85 -8.98 -5.08
CA ILE A 437 25.62 -10.35 -4.64
C ILE A 437 25.04 -11.12 -5.82
N VAL A 438 25.64 -12.26 -6.16
CA VAL A 438 25.16 -13.15 -7.21
C VAL A 438 24.78 -14.48 -6.59
N LEU A 439 23.50 -14.81 -6.70
CA LEU A 439 22.89 -16.04 -6.21
C LEU A 439 22.71 -16.99 -7.41
N MET A 440 23.38 -18.15 -7.36
CA MET A 440 23.22 -19.23 -8.34
C MET A 440 22.89 -20.54 -7.63
N LYS A 441 22.45 -21.53 -8.40
CA LYS A 441 22.20 -22.91 -7.92
C LYS A 441 23.42 -23.60 -7.31
N THR A 442 24.63 -23.27 -7.79
CA THR A 442 25.89 -23.93 -7.40
C THR A 442 26.80 -23.09 -6.52
N SER A 443 26.64 -21.78 -6.55
CA SER A 443 27.57 -20.81 -6.00
C SER A 443 26.85 -19.55 -5.54
N ILE A 444 27.33 -18.98 -4.44
CA ILE A 444 26.92 -17.68 -3.92
C ILE A 444 28.17 -16.81 -3.88
N GLU A 445 28.10 -15.66 -4.55
CA GLU A 445 29.23 -14.76 -4.69
C GLU A 445 28.88 -13.37 -4.13
N MET A 446 29.82 -12.77 -3.39
CA MET A 446 29.70 -11.40 -2.89
C MET A 446 30.95 -10.61 -3.27
N PHE A 447 30.72 -9.53 -4.01
CA PHE A 447 31.71 -8.59 -4.48
C PHE A 447 31.54 -7.28 -3.71
N VAL A 448 32.64 -6.67 -3.29
CA VAL A 448 32.63 -5.32 -2.70
C VAL A 448 33.61 -4.44 -3.47
N ASP A 449 33.15 -3.23 -3.83
CA ASP A 449 33.88 -2.23 -4.61
C ASP A 449 34.56 -2.77 -5.89
N ARG A 450 33.90 -3.73 -6.56
CA ARG A 450 34.40 -4.44 -7.75
C ARG A 450 35.76 -5.15 -7.52
N CYS A 451 35.99 -5.65 -6.30
CA CYS A 451 37.17 -6.43 -5.92
C CYS A 451 38.53 -5.78 -6.28
N LYS A 452 38.67 -4.46 -6.07
CA LYS A 452 39.92 -3.71 -6.32
C LYS A 452 41.17 -4.30 -5.65
N MET A 453 41.03 -5.23 -4.72
CA MET A 453 42.09 -6.02 -4.08
C MET A 453 41.79 -7.53 -4.04
N SER A 454 41.57 -8.20 -5.18
CA SER A 454 41.62 -9.68 -5.35
C SER A 454 40.72 -10.59 -4.47
N THR A 455 39.91 -10.03 -3.55
CA THR A 455 39.10 -10.78 -2.58
C THR A 455 37.61 -10.78 -2.94
N CYS A 456 37.28 -11.09 -4.19
CA CYS A 456 35.92 -11.55 -4.48
C CYS A 456 35.69 -12.84 -3.69
N MET A 457 34.58 -12.91 -2.96
CA MET A 457 34.28 -14.08 -2.16
C MET A 457 33.22 -14.92 -2.86
N SER A 458 33.58 -16.17 -3.14
CA SER A 458 32.68 -17.18 -3.67
C SER A 458 32.60 -18.33 -2.67
N LEU A 459 31.41 -18.88 -2.49
CA LEU A 459 31.12 -20.02 -1.63
C LEU A 459 30.17 -20.96 -2.38
N THR A 460 30.29 -22.26 -2.16
CA THR A 460 29.33 -23.23 -2.68
C THR A 460 27.94 -22.94 -2.10
N ALA A 461 26.90 -22.99 -2.94
CA ALA A 461 25.51 -22.85 -2.49
C ALA A 461 25.14 -23.94 -1.45
N PRO A 462 24.09 -23.74 -0.64
CA PRO A 462 23.54 -24.75 0.26
C PRO A 462 23.34 -26.10 -0.47
N ILE A 463 23.96 -27.16 0.02
CA ILE A 463 23.88 -28.48 -0.62
C ILE A 463 22.58 -29.15 -0.22
N GLY A 464 21.64 -29.30 -1.15
CA GLY A 464 20.37 -29.97 -0.92
C GLY A 464 19.53 -30.21 -2.17
N PRO A 465 18.30 -30.73 -2.02
CA PRO A 465 17.35 -30.93 -3.14
C PRO A 465 16.73 -29.62 -3.66
N LYS A 466 16.90 -28.54 -2.92
CA LYS A 466 16.41 -27.19 -3.22
C LYS A 466 17.56 -26.32 -3.72
N GLU A 467 17.35 -25.61 -4.82
CA GLU A 467 18.41 -24.99 -5.63
C GLU A 467 18.24 -23.48 -5.84
N ILE A 468 17.05 -22.94 -5.56
CA ILE A 468 16.66 -21.55 -5.87
C ILE A 468 16.12 -20.91 -4.58
N LEU A 469 16.28 -19.60 -4.43
CA LEU A 469 15.67 -18.81 -3.36
C LEU A 469 14.18 -18.58 -3.66
N ASN A 470 13.26 -19.22 -2.92
CA ASN A 470 11.81 -19.06 -3.10
C ASN A 470 11.19 -18.42 -1.86
N VAL A 471 10.80 -17.14 -1.95
CA VAL A 471 10.43 -16.32 -0.78
C VAL A 471 9.03 -15.73 -0.93
N ASN A 472 8.18 -15.97 0.07
CA ASN A 472 6.79 -15.51 0.11
C ASN A 472 6.62 -14.15 0.82
N GLY A 473 7.63 -13.70 1.59
CA GLY A 473 7.59 -12.44 2.33
C GLY A 473 8.24 -11.27 1.56
N PRO A 474 7.87 -10.02 1.88
CA PRO A 474 8.41 -8.83 1.22
C PRO A 474 9.89 -8.61 1.50
N LEU A 475 10.54 -7.82 0.63
CA LEU A 475 11.89 -7.32 0.85
C LEU A 475 11.87 -6.27 1.97
N GLN A 476 12.67 -6.49 3.03
CA GLN A 476 12.77 -5.60 4.18
C GLN A 476 14.15 -4.95 4.20
N ILE A 477 14.21 -3.63 4.18
CA ILE A 477 15.46 -2.86 4.13
C ILE A 477 15.63 -2.07 5.44
N GLY A 478 16.88 -2.01 5.94
CA GLY A 478 17.27 -1.26 7.14
C GLY A 478 16.98 -1.94 8.48
N GLY A 479 16.20 -3.02 8.47
CA GLY A 479 15.79 -3.78 9.64
C GLY A 479 14.76 -4.83 9.24
N ALA A 480 14.07 -5.39 10.24
CA ALA A 480 12.95 -6.30 10.02
C ALA A 480 11.73 -5.88 10.85
N SER A 481 10.55 -6.09 10.27
CA SER A 481 9.24 -5.94 10.89
C SER A 481 8.88 -7.08 11.86
N VAL A 482 9.68 -8.14 11.88
CA VAL A 482 9.47 -9.37 12.67
C VAL A 482 10.70 -9.72 13.50
N ASP A 483 10.51 -10.48 14.59
CA ASP A 483 11.62 -11.01 15.38
C ASP A 483 12.28 -12.20 14.68
N LEU A 484 13.38 -11.93 13.98
CA LEU A 484 14.16 -12.93 13.26
C LEU A 484 14.81 -13.98 14.17
N SER A 485 14.99 -13.70 15.47
CA SER A 485 15.51 -14.71 16.40
C SER A 485 14.43 -15.73 16.76
N SER A 486 13.23 -15.26 17.13
CA SER A 486 12.07 -16.14 17.35
C SER A 486 11.72 -16.94 16.09
N LEU A 487 11.77 -16.31 14.91
CA LEU A 487 11.53 -16.96 13.63
C LEU A 487 12.60 -18.02 13.31
N GLY A 488 13.88 -17.69 13.47
CA GLY A 488 14.99 -18.61 13.27
C GLY A 488 15.00 -19.78 14.26
N HIS A 489 14.49 -19.60 15.48
CA HIS A 489 14.24 -20.68 16.42
C HIS A 489 13.08 -21.59 16.00
N ALA A 490 12.01 -21.05 15.41
CA ALA A 490 10.88 -21.83 14.92
C ALA A 490 11.24 -22.70 13.70
N PHE A 491 12.04 -22.17 12.77
CA PHE A 491 12.57 -22.95 11.63
C PHE A 491 13.81 -23.81 11.97
N GLY A 492 14.49 -23.56 13.09
CA GLY A 492 15.71 -24.27 13.46
C GLY A 492 16.95 -23.88 12.63
N TRP A 493 17.03 -22.64 12.17
CA TRP A 493 18.17 -22.14 11.39
C TRP A 493 19.49 -22.17 12.19
N GLU A 494 20.53 -22.78 11.62
CA GLU A 494 21.89 -22.85 12.21
C GLU A 494 22.54 -21.46 12.35
N HIS A 495 22.29 -20.60 11.37
CA HIS A 495 22.70 -19.21 11.38
C HIS A 495 21.46 -18.34 11.21
N GLN A 496 21.22 -17.46 12.18
CA GLN A 496 20.08 -16.55 12.23
C GLN A 496 20.54 -15.13 11.90
N PRO A 497 19.79 -14.33 11.12
CA PRO A 497 20.11 -12.92 10.91
C PRO A 497 20.07 -12.11 12.21
N THR A 498 20.86 -11.04 12.28
CA THR A 498 20.85 -10.12 13.41
C THR A 498 19.52 -9.37 13.54
N THR A 499 19.04 -9.20 14.76
CA THR A 499 17.88 -8.36 15.10
C THR A 499 18.25 -6.88 15.29
N ARG A 500 19.53 -6.50 15.12
CA ARG A 500 19.99 -5.11 15.24
C ARG A 500 19.63 -4.31 13.99
N PRO A 501 18.83 -3.23 14.07
CA PRO A 501 18.54 -2.43 12.88
C PRO A 501 19.78 -1.66 12.39
N PHE A 502 19.76 -1.30 11.11
CA PHE A 502 20.81 -0.56 10.43
C PHE A 502 20.85 0.93 10.82
N ILE A 503 22.05 1.50 10.78
CA ILE A 503 22.31 2.92 10.91
C ILE A 503 23.16 3.32 9.71
N GLY A 504 22.57 4.05 8.76
CA GLY A 504 23.25 4.43 7.53
C GLY A 504 22.28 4.79 6.41
N CYS A 505 22.84 5.08 5.24
CA CYS A 505 22.10 5.23 3.98
C CYS A 505 22.29 3.97 3.13
N ILE A 506 21.22 3.53 2.47
CA ILE A 506 21.22 2.49 1.45
C ILE A 506 20.73 3.14 0.17
N SER A 507 21.43 2.92 -0.94
CA SER A 507 21.06 3.50 -2.24
C SER A 507 21.33 2.57 -3.42
N ASN A 508 20.71 2.86 -4.56
CA ASN A 508 20.83 2.11 -5.81
C ASN A 508 20.58 0.60 -5.63
N PHE A 509 19.53 0.24 -4.89
CA PHE A 509 19.14 -1.16 -4.71
C PHE A 509 18.48 -1.68 -5.99
N THR A 510 19.04 -2.75 -6.57
CA THR A 510 18.53 -3.39 -7.79
C THR A 510 18.51 -4.92 -7.67
N TYR A 511 17.61 -5.56 -8.41
CA TYR A 511 17.58 -7.01 -8.61
C TYR A 511 17.43 -7.32 -10.11
N ASN A 512 18.38 -8.04 -10.70
CA ASN A 512 18.38 -8.36 -12.15
C ASN A 512 18.07 -7.11 -13.01
N ASP A 513 18.83 -6.04 -12.76
CA ASP A 513 18.74 -4.71 -13.37
C ASP A 513 17.43 -3.91 -13.14
N PHE A 514 16.40 -4.49 -12.50
CA PHE A 514 15.24 -3.74 -11.99
C PHE A 514 15.66 -2.84 -10.82
N THR A 515 15.38 -1.55 -10.91
CA THR A 515 15.67 -0.55 -9.88
C THR A 515 14.45 -0.34 -8.97
N TYR A 516 14.66 -0.39 -7.66
CA TYR A 516 13.61 -0.15 -6.66
C TYR A 516 13.45 1.35 -6.36
N ASN A 517 12.20 1.82 -6.32
CA ASN A 517 11.85 3.17 -5.86
C ASN A 517 11.91 3.25 -4.32
N LEU A 518 13.12 3.42 -3.76
CA LEU A 518 13.34 3.41 -2.32
C LEU A 518 12.62 4.54 -1.57
N GLY A 519 12.28 5.65 -2.24
CA GLY A 519 11.49 6.74 -1.66
C GLY A 519 10.00 6.44 -1.45
N GLU A 520 9.46 5.38 -2.05
CA GLU A 520 8.04 5.00 -1.92
C GLU A 520 7.89 3.55 -1.41
N PRO A 521 8.28 3.26 -0.15
CA PRO A 521 8.07 1.94 0.45
C PRO A 521 6.60 1.67 0.73
N SER A 522 6.16 0.43 0.50
CA SER A 522 4.78 -0.03 0.74
C SER A 522 4.34 0.15 2.20
N LEU A 523 5.28 -0.01 3.13
CA LEU A 523 5.13 0.29 4.55
C LEU A 523 6.51 0.63 5.14
N LEU A 524 6.58 1.59 6.06
CA LEU A 524 7.83 1.99 6.71
C LEU A 524 7.64 2.25 8.21
N GLN A 525 8.73 2.08 8.95
CA GLN A 525 8.88 2.56 10.33
C GLN A 525 10.22 3.30 10.44
N ASN A 526 10.21 4.56 10.90
CA ASN A 526 11.40 5.36 11.22
C ASN A 526 12.51 5.37 10.14
N ALA A 527 12.13 5.58 8.87
CA ALA A 527 13.05 5.70 7.74
C ALA A 527 12.99 7.10 7.09
N ASP A 528 14.11 7.56 6.54
CA ASP A 528 14.31 8.86 5.88
C ASP A 528 14.54 8.65 4.37
N THR A 529 13.59 9.05 3.52
CA THR A 529 13.64 8.81 2.07
C THR A 529 14.72 9.62 1.34
N GLY A 530 15.34 10.63 1.98
CA GLY A 530 16.40 11.44 1.38
C GLY A 530 17.82 11.15 1.89
N CYS A 531 17.99 10.26 2.88
CA CYS A 531 19.23 10.11 3.67
C CYS A 531 19.78 11.42 4.28
N GLN A 532 18.98 12.49 4.34
CA GLN A 532 19.42 13.84 4.69
C GLN A 532 19.80 13.98 6.18
N LEU A 533 19.24 13.14 7.06
CA LEU A 533 19.61 13.17 8.47
C LEU A 533 21.04 12.66 8.75
N HIS A 534 21.67 11.92 7.82
CA HIS A 534 23.03 11.42 8.01
C HIS A 534 24.07 12.53 7.94
N THR A 535 23.90 13.55 7.10
CA THR A 535 24.77 14.74 7.09
C THR A 535 24.62 15.55 8.38
N ALA A 536 23.42 15.62 8.97
CA ALA A 536 23.20 16.28 10.25
C ALA A 536 23.78 15.49 11.44
N LYS A 537 23.61 14.16 11.48
CA LYS A 537 24.14 13.31 12.56
C LYS A 537 25.62 12.92 12.41
N ALA A 538 26.22 13.02 11.22
CA ALA A 538 27.68 12.92 11.07
C ALA A 538 28.40 14.12 11.71
N ILE A 539 27.76 15.29 11.81
CA ILE A 539 28.27 16.41 12.63
C ILE A 539 28.12 16.10 14.14
N SER A 540 27.17 15.22 14.50
CA SER A 540 27.01 14.64 15.85
C SER A 540 27.93 13.43 16.11
N PHE A 541 29.05 13.30 15.40
CA PHE A 541 30.09 12.33 15.77
C PHE A 541 30.64 12.66 17.16
N GLY A 542 30.28 11.84 18.15
CA GLY A 542 31.05 11.57 19.36
C GLY A 542 31.75 12.77 20.02
N ILE A 543 31.00 13.77 20.47
CA ILE A 543 31.50 14.59 21.59
C ILE A 543 31.51 13.69 22.82
N ASP A 544 32.67 13.11 23.11
CA ASP A 544 32.92 12.35 24.33
C ASP A 544 32.47 13.19 25.54
N THR A 545 31.79 12.58 26.50
CA THR A 545 31.41 13.22 27.76
C THR A 545 32.61 13.90 28.44
N SER A 546 33.81 13.32 28.28
CA SER A 546 35.09 13.86 28.70
C SER A 546 35.42 15.22 28.05
N PHE A 547 35.11 15.39 26.76
CA PHE A 547 35.34 16.62 26.00
C PHE A 547 34.31 17.70 26.34
N LEU A 548 33.05 17.32 26.54
CA LEU A 548 32.00 18.23 27.06
C LEU A 548 32.36 18.76 28.46
N ILE A 549 32.85 17.89 29.35
CA ILE A 549 33.35 18.28 30.67
C ILE A 549 34.56 19.22 30.54
N ALA A 550 35.50 18.95 29.64
CA ALA A 550 36.66 19.82 29.41
C ALA A 550 36.24 21.23 28.94
N ILE A 551 35.28 21.34 28.01
CA ILE A 551 34.73 22.63 27.57
C ILE A 551 34.06 23.38 28.73
N LEU A 552 33.23 22.70 29.52
CA LEU A 552 32.55 23.30 30.68
C LEU A 552 33.55 23.80 31.74
N VAL A 553 34.63 23.05 31.99
CA VAL A 553 35.72 23.47 32.89
C VAL A 553 36.47 24.69 32.33
N CYS A 554 36.77 24.73 31.03
CA CYS A 554 37.38 25.90 30.38
C CYS A 554 36.49 27.15 30.49
N ILE A 555 35.18 27.02 30.26
CA ILE A 555 34.23 28.13 30.41
C ILE A 555 34.16 28.60 31.88
N ALA A 556 34.11 27.67 32.84
CA ALA A 556 34.12 28.01 34.27
C ALA A 556 35.40 28.77 34.69
N ILE A 557 36.57 28.36 34.19
CA ILE A 557 37.85 29.05 34.44
C ILE A 557 37.83 30.47 33.82
N LEU A 558 37.33 30.63 32.59
CA LEU A 558 37.19 31.94 31.95
C LEU A 558 36.24 32.87 32.72
N ILE A 559 35.14 32.36 33.26
CA ILE A 559 34.22 33.12 34.11
C ILE A 559 34.89 33.52 35.44
N ILE A 560 35.66 32.62 36.08
CA ILE A 560 36.42 32.94 37.29
C ILE A 560 37.48 34.01 37.01
N LEU A 561 38.18 33.95 35.87
CA LEU A 561 39.15 34.97 35.47
C LEU A 561 38.47 36.31 35.17
N LEU A 562 37.32 36.33 34.49
CA LEU A 562 36.53 37.55 34.29
C LEU A 562 36.06 38.15 35.61
N LEU A 563 35.55 37.35 36.54
CA LEU A 563 35.16 37.81 37.87
C LEU A 563 36.36 38.32 38.67
N ALA A 564 37.52 37.66 38.60
CA ALA A 564 38.76 38.12 39.22
C ALA A 564 39.21 39.48 38.65
N VAL A 565 39.16 39.66 37.32
CA VAL A 565 39.46 40.94 36.66
C VAL A 565 38.46 42.03 37.06
N VAL A 566 37.16 41.74 37.11
CA VAL A 566 36.12 42.69 37.53
C VAL A 566 36.29 43.08 39.01
N VAL A 567 36.60 42.14 39.90
CA VAL A 567 36.89 42.41 41.32
C VAL A 567 38.21 43.17 41.47
N HIS A 568 39.22 42.89 40.65
CA HIS A 568 40.48 43.61 40.68
C HIS A 568 40.34 45.04 40.13
N ARG A 569 39.50 45.28 39.11
CA ARG A 569 39.11 46.63 38.68
C ARG A 569 38.36 47.35 39.79
N LYS A 570 37.28 46.75 40.33
CA LYS A 570 36.54 47.37 41.46
C LYS A 570 37.40 47.65 42.69
N ARG A 571 38.43 46.84 42.98
CA ARG A 571 39.39 47.12 44.05
C ARG A 571 40.39 48.21 43.68
N ALA A 572 40.85 48.29 42.44
CA ALA A 572 41.68 49.40 41.98
C ALA A 572 40.89 50.72 42.00
N ASP A 573 39.66 50.72 41.49
CA ASP A 573 38.73 51.84 41.51
C ASP A 573 38.45 52.29 42.97
N ALA A 574 38.19 51.36 43.89
CA ALA A 574 37.98 51.67 45.31
C ALA A 574 39.24 52.11 46.09
N TRP A 575 40.45 51.84 45.58
CA TRP A 575 41.69 52.43 46.12
C TRP A 575 41.93 53.83 45.55
N ALA A 576 41.66 54.04 44.26
CA ALA A 576 41.75 55.35 43.61
C ALA A 576 40.73 56.36 44.18
N GLU A 577 39.50 55.92 44.45
CA GLU A 577 38.45 56.74 45.07
C GLU A 577 38.88 57.22 46.47
N LYS A 578 39.59 56.37 47.22
CA LYS A 578 40.11 56.70 48.56
C LYS A 578 41.29 57.68 48.55
N GLU A 579 42.08 57.69 47.47
CA GLU A 579 43.17 58.67 47.26
C GLU A 579 42.61 60.03 46.75
N LEU A 580 41.42 60.03 46.14
CA LEU A 580 40.74 61.24 45.67
C LEU A 580 39.95 61.97 46.76
N ASP A 581 39.39 61.26 47.75
CA ASP A 581 38.67 61.88 48.87
C ASP A 581 39.61 62.67 49.81
N ASP A 582 40.80 62.14 50.15
CA ASP A 582 41.81 62.83 50.98
C ASP A 582 42.33 64.14 50.33
N ILE A 583 42.11 64.35 49.03
CA ILE A 583 42.51 65.55 48.28
C ILE A 583 41.34 66.56 48.14
N ARG A 584 40.09 66.14 48.40
CA ARG A 584 38.89 66.97 48.16
C ARG A 584 38.46 67.87 49.32
N GLU A 585 39.00 67.73 50.52
CA GLU A 585 38.66 68.62 51.66
C GLU A 585 39.13 70.09 51.50
N ASN A 586 39.88 70.43 50.45
CA ASN A 586 40.62 71.71 50.37
C ASN A 586 40.26 72.61 49.18
N ILE A 587 39.08 72.44 48.56
CA ILE A 587 38.58 73.33 47.50
C ILE A 587 37.20 73.88 47.85
N ILE A 588 37.17 75.19 48.13
CA ILE A 588 35.99 75.96 48.53
C ILE A 588 35.09 76.20 47.30
N ALA A 589 33.79 75.99 47.47
CA ALA A 589 32.79 76.28 46.43
C ALA A 589 32.62 77.79 46.22
N TYR A 590 32.68 78.22 44.96
CA TYR A 590 32.12 79.49 44.51
C TYR A 590 30.85 79.18 43.71
N GLU A 591 29.72 79.63 44.23
CA GLU A 591 28.49 79.85 43.44
C GLU A 591 28.73 81.08 42.55
N ASP A 592 28.31 81.06 41.27
CA ASP A 592 27.68 82.25 40.69
C ASP A 592 26.84 81.98 39.41
N GLU A 593 25.67 82.61 39.41
CA GLU A 593 24.80 83.10 38.32
C GLU A 593 24.52 82.32 36.99
N GLY A 594 23.23 81.97 36.83
CA GLY A 594 22.41 82.33 35.65
C GLY A 594 22.32 81.34 34.47
N GLY A 595 21.20 81.17 33.77
CA GLY A 595 19.84 81.72 33.93
C GLY A 595 19.21 82.25 32.63
N GLY A 596 18.26 81.50 32.03
CA GLY A 596 17.47 81.90 30.84
C GLY A 596 18.15 81.59 29.49
N GLU A 597 17.64 80.69 28.64
CA GLU A 597 16.40 80.73 27.81
C GLU A 597 16.59 81.44 26.45
N GLY A 598 16.23 80.76 25.34
CA GLY A 598 16.20 81.36 24.00
C GLY A 598 16.44 80.38 22.84
N ASP A 599 15.35 80.00 22.15
CA ASP A 599 15.24 79.13 20.98
C ASP A 599 16.33 79.22 19.89
N ALA A 600 16.72 78.05 19.33
CA ALA A 600 16.60 77.76 17.89
C ALA A 600 17.09 76.33 17.56
N GLY A 601 16.45 75.66 16.59
CA GLY A 601 16.80 74.29 16.19
C GLY A 601 18.06 74.21 15.32
N TYR A 602 18.76 73.07 15.38
CA TYR A 602 19.93 72.78 14.55
C TYR A 602 19.70 71.56 13.64
N ASP A 603 19.88 71.80 12.35
CA ASP A 603 19.90 70.83 11.25
C ASP A 603 21.25 70.08 11.22
N LEU A 604 21.21 68.78 10.89
CA LEU A 604 22.35 67.86 10.92
C LEU A 604 23.23 67.89 9.65
N HIS A 605 23.05 68.87 8.76
CA HIS A 605 23.83 69.02 7.53
C HIS A 605 25.25 69.61 7.68
N VAL A 606 25.77 69.81 8.90
CA VAL A 606 27.06 70.49 9.14
C VAL A 606 28.12 69.58 9.80
N LEU A 607 28.34 68.39 9.25
CA LEU A 607 29.54 67.57 9.51
C LEU A 607 30.16 67.02 8.21
N ARG A 608 30.55 67.92 7.30
CA ARG A 608 31.34 67.58 6.11
C ARG A 608 32.43 68.62 5.83
N GLN A 609 33.67 68.28 6.19
CA GLN A 609 35.00 68.73 5.68
C GLN A 609 36.06 68.27 6.70
N MET A 610 37.34 68.00 6.39
CA MET A 610 38.16 68.24 5.19
C MET A 610 39.37 67.27 5.18
N TYR A 611 39.97 67.03 3.99
CA TYR A 611 41.40 66.74 3.65
C TYR A 611 41.45 65.76 2.44
N ASP A 612 41.77 66.12 1.18
CA ASP A 612 42.85 66.90 0.50
C ASP A 612 44.03 66.05 -0.03
N GLY A 613 44.35 66.18 -1.33
CA GLY A 613 45.61 65.69 -1.94
C GLY A 613 45.51 65.13 -3.38
N PRO A 614 46.18 65.67 -4.43
CA PRO A 614 45.78 65.44 -5.85
C PRO A 614 46.92 64.91 -6.80
N PRO A 615 47.10 65.30 -8.10
CA PRO A 615 46.90 64.40 -9.26
C PRO A 615 48.06 64.35 -10.31
N HIS A 616 47.85 63.66 -11.46
CA HIS A 616 48.38 63.89 -12.84
C HIS A 616 47.81 62.75 -13.76
N ASP A 617 47.26 62.93 -14.97
CA ASP A 617 47.73 63.53 -16.24
C ASP A 617 48.91 62.74 -16.88
N GLU A 618 49.02 62.42 -18.19
CA GLU A 618 48.42 62.96 -19.43
C GLU A 618 48.08 61.85 -20.48
N ALA A 619 47.34 62.21 -21.56
CA ALA A 619 47.17 61.43 -22.81
C ALA A 619 48.16 61.96 -23.90
N PRO A 620 48.00 61.83 -25.24
CA PRO A 620 47.21 60.94 -26.14
C PRO A 620 48.14 60.24 -27.21
N TYR A 621 47.70 59.43 -28.19
CA TYR A 621 47.02 59.78 -29.47
C TYR A 621 46.69 58.52 -30.32
N MET A 622 45.68 58.62 -31.19
CA MET A 622 45.31 57.59 -32.20
C MET A 622 46.00 57.78 -33.56
N HIS A 623 46.27 56.66 -34.25
CA HIS A 623 46.21 56.58 -35.72
C HIS A 623 45.83 55.16 -36.17
N ALA A 624 44.98 55.07 -37.20
CA ALA A 624 44.57 53.85 -37.91
C ALA A 624 44.97 53.98 -39.42
N PRO A 625 44.66 53.06 -40.36
CA PRO A 625 44.03 51.73 -40.25
C PRO A 625 44.69 50.58 -41.09
N GLY A 626 44.23 49.32 -40.93
CA GLY A 626 44.00 48.42 -42.07
C GLY A 626 44.63 46.99 -42.11
N ILE A 627 43.82 46.06 -42.67
CA ILE A 627 44.18 44.88 -43.50
C ILE A 627 44.41 43.49 -42.82
N VAL A 628 43.31 42.72 -42.78
CA VAL A 628 43.09 41.24 -42.85
C VAL A 628 44.12 40.20 -42.35
N HIS A 629 43.65 39.35 -41.43
CA HIS A 629 43.51 37.90 -41.71
C HIS A 629 42.29 37.28 -41.00
N ALA A 630 41.88 36.08 -41.44
CA ALA A 630 40.55 35.53 -41.22
C ALA A 630 40.39 34.64 -39.96
N GLY A 631 39.15 34.53 -39.47
CA GLY A 631 38.75 33.55 -38.45
C GLY A 631 37.52 33.99 -37.64
N VAL A 632 36.35 33.41 -37.92
CA VAL A 632 35.11 33.63 -37.13
C VAL A 632 34.81 32.37 -36.32
N VAL A 633 34.49 32.53 -35.02
CA VAL A 633 33.29 32.03 -34.31
C VAL A 633 33.49 32.15 -32.79
N GLY A 634 32.72 33.05 -32.17
CA GLY A 634 31.99 32.77 -30.92
C GLY A 634 32.74 32.55 -29.60
N THR A 635 33.54 33.52 -29.12
CA THR A 635 33.84 33.60 -27.67
C THR A 635 32.64 34.15 -26.90
N ALA A 636 32.40 33.64 -25.69
CA ALA A 636 31.25 34.01 -24.85
C ALA A 636 31.10 35.53 -24.66
N GLY A 637 29.87 36.02 -24.72
CA GLY A 637 29.55 37.40 -24.38
C GLY A 637 29.84 37.69 -22.90
N ASP A 638 30.22 38.94 -22.62
CA ASP A 638 30.55 39.39 -21.27
C ASP A 638 29.34 39.28 -20.32
N ILE A 639 29.34 38.21 -19.52
CA ILE A 639 28.30 37.93 -18.51
C ILE A 639 28.28 39.01 -17.43
N SER A 640 29.40 39.68 -17.14
CA SER A 640 29.43 40.77 -16.14
C SER A 640 28.55 41.93 -16.62
N GLY A 641 28.79 42.42 -17.83
CA GLY A 641 27.98 43.49 -18.43
C GLY A 641 26.49 43.13 -18.53
N PHE A 642 26.16 41.88 -18.88
CA PHE A 642 24.76 41.44 -18.91
C PHE A 642 24.09 41.41 -17.53
N LEU A 643 24.80 40.96 -16.49
CA LEU A 643 24.29 40.92 -15.12
C LEU A 643 24.16 42.33 -14.52
N ASP A 644 25.12 43.21 -14.78
CA ASP A 644 25.08 44.61 -14.34
C ASP A 644 23.92 45.39 -14.98
N ASP A 645 23.67 45.19 -16.29
CA ASP A 645 22.49 45.75 -16.98
C ASP A 645 21.17 45.20 -16.40
N LYS A 646 21.08 43.89 -16.13
CA LYS A 646 19.87 43.29 -15.55
C LYS A 646 19.62 43.72 -14.10
N LYS A 647 20.68 43.86 -13.30
CA LYS A 647 20.61 44.43 -11.95
C LYS A 647 20.15 45.89 -11.98
N SER A 648 20.71 46.71 -12.88
CA SER A 648 20.33 48.11 -13.09
C SER A 648 18.86 48.28 -13.46
N VAL A 649 18.26 47.33 -14.20
CA VAL A 649 16.83 47.33 -14.52
C VAL A 649 15.96 46.96 -13.31
N LEU A 650 16.35 45.96 -12.51
CA LEU A 650 15.60 45.53 -11.33
C LEU A 650 15.68 46.54 -10.17
N ASP A 651 16.87 47.11 -9.91
CA ASP A 651 17.07 48.13 -8.86
C ASP A 651 16.30 49.45 -9.15
N ARG A 652 15.71 49.59 -10.35
CA ARG A 652 14.93 50.77 -10.78
C ARG A 652 13.44 50.47 -10.97
N ASP A 653 12.97 49.27 -10.63
CA ASP A 653 11.57 48.90 -10.76
C ASP A 653 10.74 49.45 -9.58
N PRO A 654 9.81 50.40 -9.80
CA PRO A 654 8.98 50.97 -8.74
C PRO A 654 7.85 50.06 -8.25
N GLU A 655 7.64 48.88 -8.87
CA GLU A 655 6.63 47.89 -8.43
C GLU A 655 7.20 46.83 -7.46
N ILE A 656 8.50 46.89 -7.10
CA ILE A 656 9.07 46.02 -6.07
C ILE A 656 8.51 46.38 -4.69
N THR A 657 7.70 45.46 -4.13
CA THR A 657 7.19 45.54 -2.75
C THR A 657 8.32 45.32 -1.72
N PRO A 658 8.33 46.03 -0.58
CA PRO A 658 9.38 45.91 0.43
C PRO A 658 9.35 44.58 1.21
N TYR A 659 10.49 44.28 1.86
CA TYR A 659 10.90 42.98 2.41
C TYR A 659 10.14 42.48 3.67
N ASP A 660 10.31 41.16 3.89
CA ASP A 660 9.93 40.30 5.02
C ASP A 660 9.40 40.95 6.31
N ASP A 661 8.21 40.47 6.71
CA ASP A 661 7.60 40.72 8.02
C ASP A 661 7.98 39.63 9.04
N VAL A 662 8.34 40.04 10.26
CA VAL A 662 8.84 39.14 11.31
C VAL A 662 7.67 38.51 12.06
N ARG A 663 7.34 37.25 11.72
CA ARG A 663 6.27 36.51 12.40
C ARG A 663 6.71 35.98 13.77
N HIS A 664 6.03 36.47 14.81
CA HIS A 664 6.12 35.91 16.15
C HIS A 664 5.46 34.52 16.21
N TYR A 665 6.17 33.53 16.77
CA TYR A 665 5.57 32.28 17.21
C TYR A 665 5.04 32.43 18.64
N ALA A 666 3.71 32.37 18.80
CA ALA A 666 3.08 32.18 20.09
C ALA A 666 2.93 30.67 20.37
N TYR A 667 3.19 30.28 21.61
CA TYR A 667 3.08 28.90 22.09
C TYR A 667 1.62 28.62 22.48
N GLU A 668 0.93 27.78 21.71
CA GLU A 668 -0.31 27.14 22.17
C GLU A 668 0.01 25.82 22.86
N GLY A 669 -0.23 25.77 24.16
CA GLY A 669 -0.23 24.55 24.95
C GLY A 669 -1.64 24.09 25.28
N ASP A 670 -1.80 22.76 25.35
CA ASP A 670 -2.88 22.00 25.96
C ASP A 670 -4.34 22.16 25.47
N GLY A 671 -4.99 20.99 25.29
CA GLY A 671 -6.21 20.76 26.08
C GLY A 671 -7.57 20.71 25.37
N ASN A 672 -7.68 20.00 24.24
CA ASN A 672 -8.84 19.17 23.86
C ASN A 672 -10.29 19.64 24.22
N THR A 673 -11.12 19.96 23.21
CA THR A 673 -12.45 19.30 23.04
C THR A 673 -13.09 19.58 21.67
N SER A 674 -13.26 18.51 20.87
CA SER A 674 -14.33 18.30 19.85
C SER A 674 -14.87 19.49 19.02
N GLY A 675 -14.50 19.53 17.73
CA GLY A 675 -15.13 20.41 16.73
C GLY A 675 -14.51 20.26 15.35
N SER A 676 -14.77 19.15 14.64
CA SER A 676 -14.20 18.90 13.31
C SER A 676 -14.63 19.94 12.28
N LEU A 677 -13.67 20.56 11.58
CA LEU A 677 -13.92 21.31 10.35
C LEU A 677 -13.63 20.41 9.15
N SER A 678 -14.69 19.96 8.49
CA SER A 678 -14.63 19.18 7.25
C SER A 678 -14.06 20.01 6.10
N SER A 679 -13.27 19.38 5.23
CA SER A 679 -12.72 20.01 4.03
C SER A 679 -13.81 20.27 2.98
N LEU A 680 -13.76 21.47 2.38
CA LEU A 680 -14.63 21.92 1.29
C LEU A 680 -14.21 21.30 -0.05
N ALA A 681 -14.74 20.12 -0.38
CA ALA A 681 -14.77 19.59 -1.76
C ALA A 681 -15.81 18.46 -1.89
N SER A 682 -17.08 18.80 -2.01
CA SER A 682 -18.12 17.89 -2.51
C SER A 682 -19.24 18.68 -3.18
N CYS A 683 -19.82 18.11 -4.23
CA CYS A 683 -20.87 18.68 -5.09
C CYS A 683 -20.47 19.93 -5.89
N THR A 684 -20.03 19.73 -7.13
CA THR A 684 -20.36 20.63 -8.24
C THR A 684 -21.10 19.85 -9.31
N ASP A 685 -22.33 20.28 -9.53
CA ASP A 685 -23.24 19.91 -10.61
C ASP A 685 -22.64 20.30 -11.99
N ASP A 686 -22.91 19.51 -13.03
CA ASP A 686 -22.36 19.71 -14.40
C ASP A 686 -23.11 20.84 -15.13
N GLY A 687 -22.87 22.09 -14.70
CA GLY A 687 -23.38 23.31 -15.34
C GLY A 687 -22.29 24.06 -16.13
N ASP A 688 -22.58 24.37 -17.40
CA ASP A 688 -21.67 25.02 -18.36
C ASP A 688 -20.84 26.17 -17.75
N LEU A 689 -19.51 26.00 -17.73
CA LEU A 689 -18.56 26.97 -17.18
C LEU A 689 -18.42 28.21 -18.09
N LYS A 690 -19.09 29.31 -17.74
CA LYS A 690 -19.04 30.57 -18.51
C LYS A 690 -17.88 31.48 -18.08
N PHE A 691 -16.84 31.56 -18.90
CA PHE A 691 -15.59 32.28 -18.60
C PHE A 691 -15.57 33.79 -18.92
N ASN A 692 -16.73 34.41 -19.18
CA ASN A 692 -16.84 35.81 -19.63
C ASN A 692 -16.17 36.85 -18.70
N TYR A 693 -15.98 36.50 -17.42
CA TYR A 693 -15.28 37.33 -16.45
C TYR A 693 -13.76 37.44 -16.70
N LEU A 694 -13.11 36.52 -17.43
CA LEU A 694 -11.67 36.60 -17.72
C LEU A 694 -11.27 37.87 -18.48
N SER A 695 -12.23 38.48 -19.19
CA SER A 695 -12.05 39.74 -19.92
C SER A 695 -11.70 40.94 -19.02
N THR A 696 -12.09 40.94 -17.74
CA THR A 696 -11.80 42.05 -16.80
C THR A 696 -10.47 41.93 -16.07
N PHE A 697 -9.73 40.83 -16.22
CA PHE A 697 -8.44 40.59 -15.53
C PHE A 697 -7.24 41.30 -16.19
N GLY A 698 -7.49 42.10 -17.23
CA GLY A 698 -6.50 42.94 -17.88
C GLY A 698 -5.74 42.29 -19.04
N PRO A 699 -4.85 43.04 -19.71
CA PRO A 699 -4.37 42.70 -21.06
C PRO A 699 -3.55 41.40 -21.14
N ARG A 700 -2.96 40.94 -20.03
CA ARG A 700 -2.20 39.68 -19.99
C ARG A 700 -3.09 38.43 -20.08
N PHE A 701 -4.34 38.51 -19.63
CA PHE A 701 -5.28 37.39 -19.64
C PHE A 701 -6.13 37.32 -20.91
N ARG A 702 -5.97 38.31 -21.82
CA ARG A 702 -6.73 38.39 -23.07
C ARG A 702 -6.59 37.15 -23.96
N LYS A 703 -5.43 36.49 -23.95
CA LYS A 703 -5.19 35.24 -24.70
C LYS A 703 -5.86 34.00 -24.08
N LEU A 704 -6.15 34.03 -22.78
CA LEU A 704 -6.97 33.01 -22.12
C LEU A 704 -8.46 33.28 -22.34
N ALA A 705 -8.87 34.55 -22.28
CA ALA A 705 -10.23 34.96 -22.65
C ALA A 705 -10.58 34.60 -24.11
N ASP A 706 -9.65 34.72 -25.06
CA ASP A 706 -9.81 34.27 -26.46
C ASP A 706 -9.85 32.73 -26.63
N MET A 707 -9.34 31.95 -25.66
CA MET A 707 -9.34 30.47 -25.73
C MET A 707 -10.56 29.81 -25.06
N TYR A 708 -11.20 30.51 -24.13
CA TYR A 708 -12.29 29.98 -23.30
C TYR A 708 -13.57 30.85 -23.33
N GLY A 709 -13.54 31.99 -24.02
CA GLY A 709 -14.71 32.81 -24.29
C GLY A 709 -15.40 32.33 -25.56
N ASP A 710 -16.50 31.59 -25.39
CA ASP A 710 -17.28 31.07 -26.50
C ASP A 710 -17.92 32.20 -27.32
N SER A 711 -17.98 32.02 -28.65
CA SER A 711 -18.65 32.97 -29.53
C SER A 711 -20.15 32.69 -29.57
N ASP A 712 -20.96 33.58 -28.98
CA ASP A 712 -22.43 33.55 -29.07
C ASP A 712 -22.90 33.64 -30.54
N ASP A 713 -23.17 32.50 -31.18
CA ASP A 713 -23.96 32.43 -32.42
C ASP A 713 -24.84 31.16 -32.49
N GLU A 714 -26.15 31.38 -32.55
CA GLU A 714 -27.21 30.44 -32.96
C GLU A 714 -27.42 29.08 -32.23
N ARG A 715 -28.29 29.05 -31.20
CA ARG A 715 -29.73 28.61 -31.34
C ARG A 715 -30.51 28.41 -30.02
N GLY A 716 -31.73 28.95 -30.02
CA GLY A 716 -32.94 28.20 -29.64
C GLY A 716 -33.27 28.03 -28.16
N ALA A 717 -34.15 28.89 -27.64
CA ALA A 717 -34.73 28.76 -26.31
C ALA A 717 -35.75 27.60 -26.20
N HIS A 718 -35.77 26.92 -25.05
CA HIS A 718 -36.85 26.89 -24.05
C HIS A 718 -36.40 25.97 -22.91
N GLU A 719 -36.14 26.47 -21.69
CA GLU A 719 -37.10 26.83 -20.63
C GLU A 719 -37.78 25.65 -19.93
N GLU A 720 -37.59 25.63 -18.60
CA GLU A 720 -38.50 25.10 -17.57
C GLU A 720 -38.67 23.56 -17.39
N SER A 721 -38.92 23.02 -16.19
CA SER A 721 -38.46 23.34 -14.81
C SER A 721 -38.97 22.27 -13.80
N TRP A 722 -38.38 22.23 -12.60
CA TRP A 722 -38.84 21.62 -11.33
C TRP A 722 -38.50 20.15 -10.97
N CYS A 723 -37.86 20.07 -9.80
CA CYS A 723 -37.74 18.96 -8.83
C CYS A 723 -36.75 17.82 -9.15
#